data_AF-A0A1Y4R8L5-F1
#
_entry.id   AF-A0A1Y4R8L5-F1
#
_cell.length_a   1.000
_cell.length_b   1.000
_cell.length_c   1.000
_cell.angle_alpha   90.00
_cell.angle_beta   90.00
_cell.angle_gamma   90.00
#
_symmetry.space_group_name_H-M   'P 1'
#
loop_
_entity.id
_entity.type
_entity.pdbx_description
1 polymer ?
#
loop_
_entity_poly.entity_id
_entity_poly.type
_entity_poly.pdbx_seq_one_letter_code
_entity_poly.pdbx_strand_id
1 'polypeptide(L)'
;MYGLNKINNKEIDIYSKINEPNVHFLCKGYNVLKEKFFIYYEDFFYIRGIKKFFYFKNFDEYWSFVNCFHDKLGDMYHRAFYYGYDFSDEIIHKYRINMKKIETFPRLQYNISLFMKLGYTEDEIFKYDCAEQLKRKYYNKFVDKIIKFENISEVNKIMKKIDKLYHNGSIELDVECFMDIFLSLNKNIEKILEEYCTNPNKYKYIFFNVKEAYLRFSNNEKLLKILKKLPISKKDLDILNDENQHLNVEYGFDLKSHLYYMEIEKVFTSTRIYYRNLEELHLDNNETLNIKNLFYDMNLKENISEWISQECPLPPHYYHHIRSEIIKKYDDIHDKFIVIINYYDEDIFIFSRKFEFNFIASFIAFLNYDLSHADLIYCDNLDKIPHNVKLNLTDAKMQSKYLEVFGMHYQTVQKQKLTPLKINIEANNDESSIILREKEDRNEDEIYIQYISDLHLEFKLQDCMTQEDILYKIHKMCYQIISECYAKFLLINGDVCHDFELYTLFVKELKKIMYDMKKRIHFIFTLGNHELWEFPSMSLDEIIGKYKLLLSQYDMYLLHDNILYYDNLQMKEISPLELDMYNEEEARKYLNGKSPIFFGGIGFSGKSSQFNAYNGLYRLTISREEEIKLSEDFDNRYQKIVRIMKDMNPIILTHMPIECWSDEKYIPNFIYVSGHTHRNSFSDDGNIRIYADNQIGYSETISSVHLASLLLNTTYDTFIDYKDGVYNITSEQYKNFLRGKNVRCNYNRTPYKLYMLKRQGYYCFISESKNHQLCILHGGALKKLEQKDINYYYSHMLEAIDLIYELEPYYHIQKNVSKEIKAIGGSGYIHGCIVDIDYYNHIYINPFDLTCTPYFAWNMEDKMLYPSLSKLLEERNETLFLNYKQGTKQLPSLNNLKYPAIQEKTMYYDTDIYQYSRYLNKTQRIQKGILSIWPDKNNTDNNLLTN
;
A
#
# COMPACT_ATOMS: atom_id res chain seq x y z
N MET A 1 -7.74 -3.15 -4.27
CA MET A 1 -7.83 -2.21 -3.13
C MET A 1 -6.62 -1.26 -3.11
N TYR A 2 -6.31 -0.62 -4.23
CA TYR A 2 -5.16 0.28 -4.36
C TYR A 2 -5.65 1.65 -4.82
N GLY A 3 -5.11 2.72 -4.21
CA GLY A 3 -5.18 4.08 -4.71
C GLY A 3 -6.25 4.98 -4.09
N LEU A 4 -6.15 5.31 -2.80
CA LEU A 4 -6.94 6.42 -2.22
C LEU A 4 -6.15 7.43 -1.37
N ASN A 5 -4.83 7.33 -1.27
CA ASN A 5 -4.03 8.22 -0.41
C ASN A 5 -3.16 9.23 -1.17
N LYS A 6 -3.63 9.75 -2.30
CA LYS A 6 -3.04 10.95 -2.92
C LYS A 6 -4.11 11.85 -3.53
N ILE A 7 -4.90 12.49 -2.66
CA ILE A 7 -5.45 13.81 -2.98
C ILE A 7 -4.65 14.77 -2.13
N ASN A 8 -3.50 15.20 -2.67
CA ASN A 8 -2.82 16.38 -2.16
C ASN A 8 -3.74 17.59 -2.36
N ASN A 9 -3.80 18.42 -1.33
CA ASN A 9 -4.46 19.72 -1.28
C ASN A 9 -4.03 20.64 -2.43
N LYS A 10 -4.60 20.48 -3.63
CA LYS A 10 -4.85 21.61 -4.52
C LYS A 10 -6.25 22.08 -4.21
N GLU A 11 -6.38 23.37 -3.88
CA GLU A 11 -7.61 24.05 -3.49
C GLU A 11 -8.74 23.67 -4.46
N ILE A 12 -9.58 22.74 -4.03
CA ILE A 12 -10.88 22.57 -4.66
C ILE A 12 -11.63 23.84 -4.28
N ASP A 13 -12.11 24.58 -5.28
CA ASP A 13 -12.92 25.78 -5.06
C ASP A 13 -14.13 25.42 -4.20
N ILE A 14 -14.08 25.75 -2.91
CA ILE A 14 -15.12 25.40 -1.95
C ILE A 14 -16.45 26.07 -2.30
N TYR A 15 -16.42 27.21 -3.02
CA TYR A 15 -17.63 27.92 -3.45
C TYR A 15 -18.48 27.05 -4.41
N SER A 16 -17.84 26.25 -5.25
CA SER A 16 -18.54 25.29 -6.10
C SER A 16 -19.03 24.07 -5.31
N LYS A 17 -18.18 23.53 -4.43
CA LYS A 17 -18.43 22.27 -3.73
C LYS A 17 -19.56 22.34 -2.71
N ILE A 18 -19.66 23.44 -1.96
CA ILE A 18 -20.70 23.61 -0.93
C ILE A 18 -22.12 23.71 -1.53
N ASN A 19 -22.20 23.99 -2.83
CA ASN A 19 -23.46 24.02 -3.55
C ASN A 19 -23.98 22.64 -3.95
N GLU A 20 -23.14 21.61 -3.91
CA GLU A 20 -23.53 20.25 -4.26
C GLU A 20 -24.55 19.66 -3.26
N PRO A 21 -25.58 18.94 -3.74
CA PRO A 21 -26.60 18.34 -2.88
C PRO A 21 -26.06 17.22 -1.98
N ASN A 22 -24.89 16.67 -2.32
CA ASN A 22 -24.24 15.59 -1.60
C ASN A 22 -23.30 16.09 -0.49
N VAL A 23 -23.26 17.40 -0.20
CA VAL A 23 -22.43 17.96 0.87
C VAL A 23 -23.27 18.31 2.09
N HIS A 24 -22.92 17.73 3.24
CA HIS A 24 -23.60 17.94 4.51
C HIS A 24 -22.70 18.69 5.51
N PHE A 25 -23.18 19.82 6.01
CA PHE A 25 -22.47 20.65 6.99
C PHE A 25 -22.51 20.04 8.39
N LEU A 26 -21.34 19.93 9.04
CA LEU A 26 -21.20 19.39 10.39
C LEU A 26 -21.05 20.51 11.43
N CYS A 27 -19.96 21.27 11.38
CA CYS A 27 -19.72 22.39 12.30
C CYS A 27 -18.69 23.39 11.75
N LYS A 28 -18.53 24.53 12.43
CA LYS A 28 -17.57 25.57 12.07
C LYS A 28 -16.92 26.19 13.30
N GLY A 29 -15.85 26.97 13.11
CA GLY A 29 -15.22 27.60 14.26
C GLY A 29 -13.77 28.02 14.05
N TYR A 30 -13.04 28.07 15.17
CA TYR A 30 -11.60 28.33 15.20
C TYR A 30 -10.85 27.13 15.76
N ASN A 31 -9.78 26.72 15.08
CA ASN A 31 -8.85 25.69 15.55
C ASN A 31 -7.63 26.37 16.15
N VAL A 32 -7.57 26.42 17.48
CA VAL A 32 -6.51 27.10 18.24
C VAL A 32 -5.11 26.57 17.94
N LEU A 33 -4.95 25.25 17.77
CA LEU A 33 -3.63 24.64 17.52
C LEU A 33 -3.11 24.92 16.11
N LYS A 34 -4.01 25.17 15.16
CA LYS A 34 -3.66 25.51 13.76
C LYS A 34 -3.72 27.01 13.47
N GLU A 35 -4.17 27.81 14.44
CA GLU A 35 -4.43 29.25 14.33
C GLU A 35 -5.26 29.63 13.09
N LYS A 36 -6.29 28.83 12.79
CA LYS A 36 -7.12 29.00 11.58
C LYS A 36 -8.60 28.80 11.87
N PHE A 37 -9.43 29.56 11.16
CA PHE A 37 -10.87 29.29 11.11
C PHE A 37 -11.16 28.10 10.23
N PHE A 38 -12.24 27.37 10.50
CA PHE A 38 -12.61 26.19 9.73
C PHE A 38 -14.10 26.05 9.45
N ILE A 39 -14.42 25.36 8.36
CA ILE A 39 -15.69 24.70 8.09
C ILE A 39 -15.44 23.19 8.00
N TYR A 40 -16.23 22.41 8.72
CA TYR A 40 -16.18 20.95 8.73
C TYR A 40 -17.46 20.38 8.11
N TYR A 41 -17.31 19.52 7.11
CA TYR A 41 -18.42 18.98 6.33
C TYR A 41 -18.16 17.53 5.89
N GLU A 42 -19.20 16.86 5.42
CA GLU A 42 -19.18 15.49 4.89
C GLU A 42 -19.65 15.48 3.43
N ASP A 43 -18.89 14.81 2.58
CA ASP A 43 -19.07 14.76 1.12
C ASP A 43 -19.49 13.35 0.68
N PHE A 44 -20.76 13.18 0.31
CA PHE A 44 -21.41 11.93 -0.08
C PHE A 44 -21.26 11.60 -1.58
N PHE A 45 -20.36 12.25 -2.32
CA PHE A 45 -20.09 11.87 -3.71
C PHE A 45 -19.60 10.41 -3.84
N TYR A 46 -19.05 9.84 -2.77
CA TYR A 46 -18.66 8.44 -2.67
C TYR A 46 -19.66 7.65 -1.81
N ILE A 47 -19.81 6.35 -2.10
CA ILE A 47 -20.70 5.40 -1.38
C ILE A 47 -20.50 5.43 0.15
N ARG A 48 -19.33 5.88 0.62
CA ARG A 48 -19.05 6.22 2.01
C ARG A 48 -18.69 7.71 2.08
N GLY A 49 -19.51 8.51 2.77
CA GLY A 49 -19.28 9.95 2.92
C GLY A 49 -17.86 10.25 3.44
N ILE A 50 -17.18 11.23 2.82
CA ILE A 50 -15.82 11.64 3.22
C ILE A 50 -15.90 12.95 4.00
N LYS A 51 -15.43 12.93 5.24
CA LYS A 51 -15.34 14.11 6.11
C LYS A 51 -14.13 14.97 5.74
N LYS A 52 -14.33 16.28 5.54
CA LYS A 52 -13.33 17.23 5.06
C LYS A 52 -13.37 18.54 5.84
N PHE A 53 -12.22 19.22 5.89
CA PHE A 53 -12.09 20.55 6.46
C PHE A 53 -11.73 21.56 5.37
N PHE A 54 -12.22 22.77 5.54
CA PHE A 54 -11.72 23.93 4.82
C PHE A 54 -11.30 24.98 5.82
N TYR A 55 -10.13 25.58 5.61
CA TYR A 55 -9.53 26.52 6.54
C TYR A 55 -9.41 27.93 5.94
N PHE A 56 -9.62 28.94 6.78
CA PHE A 56 -9.43 30.35 6.42
C PHE A 56 -8.32 30.95 7.29
N LYS A 57 -7.53 31.85 6.71
CA LYS A 57 -6.39 32.46 7.41
C LYS A 57 -6.82 33.53 8.39
N ASN A 58 -7.89 34.26 8.09
CA ASN A 58 -8.38 35.37 8.90
C ASN A 58 -9.91 35.32 9.06
N PHE A 59 -10.42 36.09 10.02
CA PHE A 59 -11.84 36.14 10.32
C PHE A 59 -12.66 36.79 9.21
N ASP A 60 -12.10 37.78 8.49
CA ASP A 60 -12.80 38.49 7.42
C ASP A 60 -13.20 37.55 6.26
N GLU A 61 -12.27 36.70 5.81
CA GLU A 61 -12.51 35.67 4.79
C GLU A 61 -13.54 34.65 5.26
N TYR A 62 -13.36 34.14 6.49
CA TYR A 62 -14.29 33.20 7.11
C TYR A 62 -15.70 33.76 7.21
N TRP A 63 -15.84 34.98 7.72
CA TRP A 63 -17.13 35.67 7.87
C TRP A 63 -17.81 35.87 6.52
N SER A 64 -17.06 36.36 5.52
CA SER A 64 -17.59 36.59 4.18
C SER A 64 -18.13 35.29 3.58
N PHE A 65 -17.41 34.19 3.76
CA PHE A 65 -17.83 32.87 3.31
C PHE A 65 -19.10 32.38 4.03
N VAL A 66 -19.11 32.41 5.37
CA VAL A 66 -20.28 31.99 6.17
C VAL A 66 -21.52 32.79 5.81
N ASN A 67 -21.37 34.11 5.63
CA ASN A 67 -22.48 34.99 5.27
C ASN A 67 -22.97 34.73 3.82
N CYS A 68 -22.07 34.46 2.88
CA CYS A 68 -22.43 34.11 1.50
C CYS A 68 -23.25 32.81 1.40
N PHE A 69 -22.99 31.85 2.30
CA PHE A 69 -23.66 30.54 2.33
C PHE A 69 -24.55 30.38 3.57
N HIS A 70 -25.09 31.48 4.09
CA HIS A 70 -25.88 31.52 5.33
C HIS A 70 -27.04 30.50 5.32
N ASP A 71 -27.72 30.33 4.19
CA ASP A 71 -28.87 29.41 4.07
C ASP A 71 -28.49 27.93 4.29
N LYS A 72 -27.23 27.55 4.03
CA LYS A 72 -26.72 26.19 4.22
C LYS A 72 -25.95 26.01 5.53
N LEU A 73 -25.17 27.02 5.91
CA LEU A 73 -24.26 26.96 7.05
C LEU A 73 -24.88 27.48 8.35
N GLY A 74 -25.97 28.24 8.25
CA GLY A 74 -26.47 29.11 9.30
C GLY A 74 -25.52 30.28 9.59
N ASP A 75 -25.94 31.17 10.48
CA ASP A 75 -25.13 32.29 10.97
C ASP A 75 -23.86 31.83 11.71
N MET A 76 -22.98 32.76 12.08
CA MET A 76 -21.72 32.45 12.76
C MET A 76 -21.88 31.69 14.10
N TYR A 77 -23.08 31.62 14.68
CA TYR A 77 -23.34 30.97 15.98
C TYR A 77 -23.86 29.54 15.78
N HIS A 78 -24.49 29.25 14.64
CA HIS A 78 -25.07 27.93 14.37
C HIS A 78 -24.00 26.83 14.25
N ARG A 79 -24.06 25.82 15.13
CA ARG A 79 -23.10 24.71 15.20
C ARG A 79 -21.63 25.19 15.16
N ALA A 80 -21.35 26.25 15.91
CA ALA A 80 -20.05 26.90 15.91
C ALA A 80 -19.39 26.90 17.30
N PHE A 81 -18.06 26.93 17.33
CA PHE A 81 -17.29 27.17 18.56
C PHE A 81 -15.97 27.88 18.26
N TYR A 82 -15.53 28.78 19.13
CA TYR A 82 -14.38 29.67 18.89
C TYR A 82 -13.33 29.58 20.00
N TYR A 83 -13.05 28.35 20.45
CA TYR A 83 -12.07 28.10 21.51
C TYR A 83 -10.72 28.73 21.21
N GLY A 84 -10.25 29.62 22.10
CA GLY A 84 -8.96 30.29 22.00
C GLY A 84 -8.85 31.39 20.95
N TYR A 85 -9.96 31.80 20.32
CA TYR A 85 -9.97 33.02 19.52
C TYR A 85 -10.43 34.22 20.36
N ASP A 86 -9.62 35.28 20.38
CA ASP A 86 -9.98 36.54 21.02
C ASP A 86 -10.53 37.52 19.97
N PHE A 87 -11.79 37.93 20.14
CA PHE A 87 -12.45 38.86 19.23
C PHE A 87 -12.08 40.29 19.61
N SER A 88 -11.26 40.95 18.79
CA SER A 88 -10.92 42.36 19.01
C SER A 88 -12.15 43.26 18.95
N ASP A 89 -12.12 44.39 19.68
CA ASP A 89 -13.18 45.39 19.64
C ASP A 89 -13.49 45.84 18.21
N GLU A 90 -12.46 45.96 17.36
CA GLU A 90 -12.63 46.30 15.94
C GLU A 90 -13.49 45.26 15.20
N ILE A 91 -13.18 43.98 15.35
CA ILE A 91 -13.93 42.88 14.71
C ILE A 91 -15.36 42.83 15.23
N ILE A 92 -15.55 43.00 16.55
CA ILE A 92 -16.86 43.02 17.19
C ILE A 92 -17.73 44.15 16.60
N HIS A 93 -17.19 45.35 16.47
CA HIS A 93 -17.91 46.50 15.93
C HIS A 93 -18.16 46.38 14.42
N LYS A 94 -17.15 45.96 13.65
CA LYS A 94 -17.21 45.81 12.18
C LYS A 94 -18.31 44.84 11.76
N TYR A 95 -18.41 43.70 12.44
CA TYR A 95 -19.35 42.63 12.11
C TYR A 95 -20.57 42.54 13.03
N ARG A 96 -20.69 43.47 13.99
CA ARG A 96 -21.78 43.52 14.99
C ARG A 96 -21.95 42.19 15.75
N ILE A 97 -20.84 41.63 16.21
CA ILE A 97 -20.81 40.33 16.88
C ILE A 97 -21.45 40.44 18.26
N ASN A 98 -22.36 39.51 18.58
CA ASN A 98 -22.94 39.39 19.90
C ASN A 98 -22.12 38.40 20.74
N MET A 99 -21.21 38.92 21.55
CA MET A 99 -20.33 38.12 22.41
C MET A 99 -21.08 37.19 23.38
N LYS A 100 -22.33 37.49 23.74
CA LYS A 100 -23.13 36.62 24.62
C LYS A 100 -23.61 35.34 23.93
N LYS A 101 -23.59 35.29 22.59
CA LYS A 101 -23.98 34.12 21.79
C LYS A 101 -22.80 33.30 21.30
N ILE A 102 -21.57 33.77 21.52
CA ILE A 102 -20.36 33.07 21.12
C ILE A 102 -20.17 31.88 22.05
N GLU A 103 -20.10 30.70 21.45
CA GLU A 103 -19.76 29.46 22.15
C GLU A 103 -18.25 29.26 22.12
N THR A 104 -17.65 29.12 23.30
CA THR A 104 -16.21 28.83 23.44
C THR A 104 -15.92 27.37 23.11
N PHE A 105 -16.78 26.46 23.59
CA PHE A 105 -16.64 25.02 23.39
C PHE A 105 -17.80 24.47 22.54
N PRO A 106 -17.58 23.37 21.81
CA PRO A 106 -18.67 22.70 21.11
C PRO A 106 -19.70 22.17 22.13
N ARG A 107 -20.99 22.29 21.78
CA ARG A 107 -22.06 21.63 22.52
C ARG A 107 -22.06 20.14 22.18
N LEU A 108 -21.49 19.34 23.06
CA LEU A 108 -21.46 17.88 22.92
C LEU A 108 -22.75 17.27 23.48
N GLN A 109 -23.20 16.17 22.87
CA GLN A 109 -24.35 15.42 23.35
C GLN A 109 -24.07 14.74 24.69
N TYR A 110 -22.83 14.28 24.89
CA TYR A 110 -22.38 13.56 26.07
C TYR A 110 -20.95 13.99 26.44
N ASN A 111 -20.59 13.80 27.70
CA ASN A 111 -19.22 13.95 28.22
C ASN A 111 -18.76 12.65 28.89
N ILE A 112 -17.51 12.63 29.35
CA ILE A 112 -16.85 11.47 29.94
C ILE A 112 -17.62 10.89 31.13
N SER A 113 -18.31 11.73 31.91
CA SER A 113 -19.03 11.31 33.11
C SER A 113 -20.12 10.28 32.83
N LEU A 114 -20.76 10.34 31.65
CA LEU A 114 -21.76 9.35 31.25
C LEU A 114 -21.16 7.94 31.09
N PHE A 115 -19.87 7.87 30.75
CA PHE A 115 -19.19 6.63 30.41
C PHE A 115 -18.32 6.08 31.54
N MET A 116 -18.29 6.73 32.71
CA MET A 116 -17.58 6.22 33.90
C MET A 116 -18.20 4.94 34.46
N LYS A 117 -19.47 4.67 34.11
CA LYS A 117 -20.13 3.39 34.41
C LYS A 117 -20.32 2.63 33.10
N LEU A 118 -20.14 1.31 33.14
CA LEU A 118 -20.45 0.45 32.01
C LEU A 118 -21.97 0.44 31.82
N GLY A 119 -22.40 0.78 30.61
CA GLY A 119 -23.80 0.86 30.23
C GLY A 119 -23.95 1.24 28.77
N TYR A 120 -25.19 1.23 28.28
CA TYR A 120 -25.52 1.65 26.93
C TYR A 120 -25.96 3.11 26.90
N THR A 121 -25.61 3.80 25.82
CA THR A 121 -26.13 5.13 25.53
C THR A 121 -27.55 5.05 24.98
N GLU A 122 -28.29 6.16 25.06
CA GLU A 122 -29.64 6.25 24.47
C GLU A 122 -29.63 5.98 22.96
N ASP A 123 -28.59 6.42 22.25
CA ASP A 123 -28.42 6.16 20.81
C ASP A 123 -28.16 4.67 20.52
N GLU A 124 -27.37 3.98 21.34
CA GLU A 124 -27.17 2.53 21.23
C GLU A 124 -28.46 1.76 21.48
N ILE A 125 -29.21 2.13 22.53
CA ILE A 125 -30.52 1.53 22.84
C ILE A 125 -31.49 1.77 21.68
N PHE A 126 -31.57 3.00 21.17
CA PHE A 126 -32.42 3.34 20.04
C PHE A 126 -32.06 2.53 18.78
N LYS A 127 -30.78 2.44 18.43
CA LYS A 127 -30.30 1.65 17.29
C LYS A 127 -30.64 0.17 17.46
N TYR A 128 -30.43 -0.37 18.66
CA TYR A 128 -30.76 -1.74 19.00
C TYR A 128 -32.27 -1.99 18.85
N ASP A 129 -33.12 -1.12 19.40
CA ASP A 129 -34.57 -1.24 19.28
C ASP A 129 -35.04 -1.16 17.81
N CYS A 130 -34.45 -0.28 16.99
CA CYS A 130 -34.72 -0.21 15.56
C CYS A 130 -34.36 -1.52 14.84
N ALA A 131 -33.18 -2.08 15.12
CA ALA A 131 -32.75 -3.34 14.52
C ALA A 131 -33.61 -4.53 14.99
N GLU A 132 -34.01 -4.58 16.27
CA GLU A 132 -34.97 -5.58 16.77
C GLU A 132 -36.34 -5.48 16.07
N GLN A 133 -36.83 -4.26 15.81
CA GLN A 133 -38.07 -4.06 15.05
C GLN A 133 -37.93 -4.61 13.62
N LEU A 134 -36.81 -4.36 12.95
CA LEU A 134 -36.52 -4.91 11.62
C LEU A 134 -36.42 -6.44 11.64
N LYS A 135 -35.72 -7.00 12.62
CA LYS A 135 -35.60 -8.46 12.82
C LYS A 135 -36.96 -9.12 12.97
N ARG A 136 -37.84 -8.57 13.81
CA ARG A 136 -39.21 -9.09 14.00
C ARG A 136 -40.08 -8.92 12.74
N LYS A 137 -40.00 -7.77 12.07
CA LYS A 137 -40.85 -7.42 10.93
C LYS A 137 -40.49 -8.21 9.67
N TYR A 138 -39.20 -8.38 9.41
CA TYR A 138 -38.69 -8.94 8.16
C TYR A 138 -37.94 -10.25 8.38
N TYR A 139 -36.86 -10.23 9.16
CA TYR A 139 -35.90 -11.34 9.19
C TYR A 139 -36.52 -12.63 9.72
N ASN A 140 -37.12 -12.63 10.92
CA ASN A 140 -37.80 -13.82 11.46
C ASN A 140 -38.88 -14.33 10.50
N LYS A 141 -39.66 -13.42 9.92
CA LYS A 141 -40.75 -13.76 8.99
C LYS A 141 -40.25 -14.38 7.69
N PHE A 142 -39.14 -13.91 7.13
CA PHE A 142 -38.57 -14.47 5.91
C PHE A 142 -37.85 -15.79 6.21
N VAL A 143 -37.06 -15.84 7.27
CA VAL A 143 -36.36 -17.07 7.70
C VAL A 143 -37.36 -18.18 8.01
N ASP A 144 -38.42 -17.93 8.78
CA ASP A 144 -39.46 -18.93 9.10
C ASP A 144 -40.14 -19.51 7.85
N LYS A 145 -40.30 -18.68 6.82
CA LYS A 145 -40.84 -19.12 5.54
C LYS A 145 -39.80 -19.99 4.84
N ILE A 146 -38.59 -19.47 4.66
CA ILE A 146 -37.46 -20.09 3.98
C ILE A 146 -37.14 -21.49 4.55
N ILE A 147 -37.20 -21.70 5.86
CA ILE A 147 -36.94 -22.99 6.53
C ILE A 147 -38.01 -24.05 6.23
N LYS A 148 -39.26 -23.66 6.00
CA LYS A 148 -40.42 -24.57 5.88
C LYS A 148 -40.73 -25.01 4.46
N PHE A 149 -40.07 -24.46 3.43
CA PHE A 149 -40.42 -24.77 2.04
C PHE A 149 -39.87 -26.10 1.54
N GLU A 150 -40.65 -26.69 0.63
CA GLU A 150 -40.32 -27.92 -0.11
C GLU A 150 -40.14 -27.68 -1.62
N ASN A 151 -40.35 -26.43 -2.11
CA ASN A 151 -40.37 -26.08 -3.53
C ASN A 151 -39.57 -24.80 -3.82
N ILE A 152 -38.65 -24.89 -4.80
CA ILE A 152 -37.72 -23.82 -5.17
C ILE A 152 -38.40 -22.57 -5.80
N SER A 153 -39.55 -22.73 -6.46
CA SER A 153 -40.30 -21.64 -7.09
C SER A 153 -40.82 -20.63 -6.06
N GLU A 154 -41.19 -21.11 -4.88
CA GLU A 154 -41.66 -20.26 -3.78
C GLU A 154 -40.50 -19.54 -3.07
N VAL A 155 -39.37 -20.23 -2.91
CA VAL A 155 -38.12 -19.62 -2.42
C VAL A 155 -37.70 -18.48 -3.33
N ASN A 156 -37.70 -18.68 -4.65
CA ASN A 156 -37.34 -17.65 -5.64
C ASN A 156 -38.27 -16.42 -5.57
N LYS A 157 -39.56 -16.60 -5.26
CA LYS A 157 -40.50 -15.48 -5.05
C LYS A 157 -40.17 -14.68 -3.78
N ILE A 158 -39.69 -15.33 -2.73
CA ILE A 158 -39.30 -14.68 -1.48
C ILE A 158 -37.97 -13.96 -1.65
N MET A 159 -36.99 -14.59 -2.29
CA MET A 159 -35.71 -13.97 -2.61
C MET A 159 -35.90 -12.71 -3.47
N LYS A 160 -36.82 -12.74 -4.45
CA LYS A 160 -37.21 -11.53 -5.20
C LYS A 160 -37.79 -10.41 -4.32
N LYS A 161 -38.54 -10.76 -3.25
CA LYS A 161 -39.08 -9.77 -2.32
C LYS A 161 -37.99 -9.20 -1.42
N ILE A 162 -37.07 -10.03 -0.97
CA ILE A 162 -35.88 -9.63 -0.20
C ILE A 162 -35.03 -8.67 -1.03
N ASP A 163 -34.73 -9.04 -2.28
CA ASP A 163 -33.98 -8.21 -3.23
C ASP A 163 -34.56 -6.79 -3.36
N LYS A 164 -35.89 -6.71 -3.52
CA LYS A 164 -36.59 -5.43 -3.62
C LYS A 164 -36.52 -4.61 -2.33
N LEU A 165 -36.58 -5.25 -1.17
CA LEU A 165 -36.47 -4.60 0.14
C LEU A 165 -35.04 -4.16 0.46
N TYR A 166 -34.04 -4.88 -0.04
CA TYR A 166 -32.64 -4.49 0.10
C TYR A 166 -32.34 -3.26 -0.77
N HIS A 167 -32.70 -3.30 -2.07
CA HIS A 167 -32.46 -2.19 -3.01
C HIS A 167 -33.22 -0.90 -2.68
N ASN A 168 -34.29 -0.97 -1.90
CA ASN A 168 -35.02 0.22 -1.43
C ASN A 168 -34.63 0.66 0.00
N GLY A 169 -33.63 0.01 0.61
CA GLY A 169 -33.12 0.33 1.95
C GLY A 169 -34.03 -0.06 3.11
N SER A 170 -35.05 -0.91 2.89
CA SER A 170 -35.95 -1.37 3.97
C SER A 170 -35.34 -2.44 4.86
N ILE A 171 -34.33 -3.16 4.37
CA ILE A 171 -33.53 -4.15 5.09
C ILE A 171 -32.06 -4.03 4.70
N GLU A 172 -31.17 -4.51 5.56
CA GLU A 172 -29.71 -4.41 5.39
C GLU A 172 -29.08 -5.67 4.79
N LEU A 173 -29.72 -6.83 4.96
CA LEU A 173 -29.24 -8.10 4.42
C LEU A 173 -29.78 -8.33 3.01
N ASP A 174 -28.88 -8.67 2.09
CA ASP A 174 -29.21 -8.95 0.69
C ASP A 174 -29.67 -10.40 0.47
N VAL A 175 -29.94 -10.74 -0.79
CA VAL A 175 -30.38 -12.08 -1.18
C VAL A 175 -29.33 -13.14 -0.87
N GLU A 176 -28.04 -12.83 -0.99
CA GLU A 176 -26.96 -13.79 -0.75
C GLU A 176 -26.96 -14.23 0.73
N CYS A 177 -27.05 -13.27 1.65
CA CYS A 177 -27.14 -13.55 3.08
C CYS A 177 -28.36 -14.44 3.43
N PHE A 178 -29.49 -14.21 2.79
CA PHE A 178 -30.69 -15.04 2.99
C PHE A 178 -30.60 -16.42 2.33
N MET A 179 -29.86 -16.54 1.23
CA MET A 179 -29.54 -17.82 0.61
C MET A 179 -28.66 -18.67 1.53
N ASP A 180 -27.79 -18.05 2.33
CA ASP A 180 -26.99 -18.76 3.32
C ASP A 180 -27.82 -19.30 4.47
N ILE A 181 -28.71 -18.47 5.02
CA ILE A 181 -29.67 -18.92 6.03
C ILE A 181 -30.53 -20.08 5.49
N PHE A 182 -30.95 -19.99 4.22
CA PHE A 182 -31.71 -21.05 3.56
C PHE A 182 -30.92 -22.36 3.46
N LEU A 183 -29.66 -22.29 3.02
CA LEU A 183 -28.77 -23.44 2.90
C LEU A 183 -28.52 -24.13 4.24
N SER A 184 -28.41 -23.37 5.33
CA SER A 184 -28.11 -23.92 6.66
C SER A 184 -29.33 -24.51 7.36
N LEU A 185 -30.49 -23.84 7.29
CA LEU A 185 -31.62 -24.18 8.15
C LEU A 185 -32.74 -24.98 7.45
N ASN A 186 -32.75 -25.07 6.12
CA ASN A 186 -33.80 -25.80 5.39
C ASN A 186 -33.54 -27.32 5.36
N LYS A 187 -34.46 -28.11 5.95
CA LYS A 187 -34.35 -29.58 6.04
C LYS A 187 -34.51 -30.33 4.71
N ASN A 188 -35.02 -29.68 3.67
CA ASN A 188 -35.31 -30.25 2.35
C ASN A 188 -34.30 -29.81 1.28
N ILE A 189 -33.12 -29.35 1.70
CA ILE A 189 -32.14 -28.72 0.80
C ILE A 189 -31.71 -29.62 -0.36
N GLU A 190 -31.66 -30.93 -0.12
CA GLU A 190 -31.29 -31.93 -1.12
C GLU A 190 -32.25 -31.93 -2.32
N LYS A 191 -33.56 -32.06 -2.06
CA LYS A 191 -34.60 -32.04 -3.10
C LYS A 191 -34.61 -30.74 -3.88
N ILE A 192 -34.35 -29.62 -3.19
CA ILE A 192 -34.34 -28.29 -3.79
C ILE A 192 -33.11 -28.08 -4.69
N LEU A 193 -31.93 -28.55 -4.26
CA LEU A 193 -30.71 -28.51 -5.08
C LEU A 193 -30.83 -29.39 -6.33
N GLU A 194 -31.47 -30.56 -6.24
CA GLU A 194 -31.76 -31.41 -7.40
C GLU A 194 -32.67 -30.70 -8.42
N GLU A 195 -33.72 -30.03 -7.96
CA GLU A 195 -34.63 -29.27 -8.81
C GLU A 195 -33.91 -28.06 -9.46
N TYR A 196 -33.07 -27.35 -8.71
CA TYR A 196 -32.28 -26.23 -9.24
C TYR A 196 -31.33 -26.68 -10.36
N CYS A 197 -30.57 -27.76 -10.13
CA CYS A 197 -29.58 -28.25 -11.09
C CYS A 197 -30.22 -28.67 -12.43
N THR A 198 -31.50 -29.01 -12.42
CA THR A 198 -32.26 -29.39 -13.63
C THR A 198 -32.59 -28.17 -14.48
N ASN A 199 -32.76 -26.97 -13.90
CA ASN A 199 -33.04 -25.74 -14.65
C ASN A 199 -32.60 -24.46 -13.90
N PRO A 200 -31.29 -24.17 -13.79
CA PRO A 200 -30.78 -23.03 -13.01
C PRO A 200 -31.30 -21.67 -13.51
N ASN A 201 -31.40 -21.52 -14.84
CA ASN A 201 -31.81 -20.28 -15.51
C ASN A 201 -33.25 -19.83 -15.19
N LYS A 202 -34.09 -20.75 -14.68
CA LYS A 202 -35.48 -20.48 -14.30
C LYS A 202 -35.59 -19.71 -12.98
N TYR A 203 -34.59 -19.77 -12.11
CA TYR A 203 -34.64 -19.26 -10.74
C TYR A 203 -33.62 -18.14 -10.51
N LYS A 204 -33.80 -17.02 -11.22
CA LYS A 204 -32.84 -15.89 -11.28
C LYS A 204 -32.48 -15.22 -9.95
N TYR A 205 -33.29 -15.37 -8.90
CA TYR A 205 -33.03 -14.81 -7.56
C TYR A 205 -32.49 -15.86 -6.59
N ILE A 206 -32.17 -17.05 -7.09
CA ILE A 206 -31.50 -18.10 -6.35
C ILE A 206 -30.16 -18.30 -7.03
N PHE A 207 -29.11 -17.85 -6.37
CA PHE A 207 -27.74 -18.12 -6.78
C PHE A 207 -27.10 -19.00 -5.72
N PHE A 208 -26.66 -20.19 -6.11
CA PHE A 208 -25.89 -21.06 -5.22
C PHE A 208 -24.42 -20.75 -5.40
N ASN A 209 -23.80 -20.20 -4.37
CA ASN A 209 -22.36 -20.16 -4.27
C ASN A 209 -21.84 -21.59 -4.11
N VAL A 210 -21.42 -22.21 -5.23
CA VAL A 210 -21.07 -23.63 -5.29
C VAL A 210 -19.90 -23.96 -4.37
N LYS A 211 -18.96 -23.03 -4.21
CA LYS A 211 -17.81 -23.14 -3.30
C LYS A 211 -18.27 -23.31 -1.84
N GLU A 212 -19.19 -22.47 -1.42
CA GLU A 212 -19.72 -22.39 -0.06
C GLU A 212 -20.62 -23.57 0.28
N ALA A 213 -21.50 -23.96 -0.65
CA ALA A 213 -22.30 -25.17 -0.51
C ALA A 213 -21.41 -26.43 -0.43
N TYR A 214 -20.30 -26.48 -1.16
CA TYR A 214 -19.35 -27.60 -1.11
C TYR A 214 -18.64 -27.70 0.24
N LEU A 215 -18.23 -26.57 0.82
CA LEU A 215 -17.61 -26.52 2.16
C LEU A 215 -18.60 -26.97 3.25
N ARG A 216 -19.84 -26.48 3.18
CA ARG A 216 -20.89 -26.82 4.17
C ARG A 216 -21.30 -28.29 4.12
N PHE A 217 -21.41 -28.86 2.93
CA PHE A 217 -21.84 -30.24 2.73
C PHE A 217 -20.68 -31.21 2.48
N SER A 218 -19.45 -30.86 2.86
CA SER A 218 -18.25 -31.69 2.66
C SER A 218 -18.40 -33.11 3.25
N ASN A 219 -19.21 -33.24 4.30
CA ASN A 219 -19.47 -34.52 4.98
C ASN A 219 -20.73 -35.24 4.47
N ASN A 220 -21.44 -34.68 3.47
CA ASN A 220 -22.64 -35.25 2.87
C ASN A 220 -22.38 -35.66 1.42
N GLU A 221 -21.98 -36.92 1.21
CA GLU A 221 -21.63 -37.46 -0.12
C GLU A 221 -22.74 -37.30 -1.17
N LYS A 222 -24.00 -37.33 -0.75
CA LYS A 222 -25.16 -37.24 -1.65
C LYS A 222 -25.31 -35.82 -2.19
N LEU A 223 -25.22 -34.82 -1.33
CA LEU A 223 -25.23 -33.40 -1.70
C LEU A 223 -24.01 -33.01 -2.54
N LEU A 224 -22.82 -33.54 -2.22
CA LEU A 224 -21.61 -33.30 -3.01
C LEU A 224 -21.75 -33.80 -4.46
N LYS A 225 -22.39 -34.96 -4.67
CA LYS A 225 -22.68 -35.47 -6.03
C LYS A 225 -23.63 -34.56 -6.81
N ILE A 226 -24.55 -33.88 -6.13
CA ILE A 226 -25.47 -32.92 -6.74
C ILE A 226 -24.73 -31.61 -7.07
N LEU A 227 -23.94 -31.07 -6.15
CA LEU A 227 -23.18 -29.81 -6.34
C LEU A 227 -22.14 -29.89 -7.46
N LYS A 228 -21.51 -31.05 -7.67
CA LYS A 228 -20.58 -31.29 -8.78
C LYS A 228 -21.22 -31.17 -10.18
N LYS A 229 -22.56 -31.14 -10.27
CA LYS A 229 -23.30 -30.90 -11.53
C LYS A 229 -23.41 -29.42 -11.89
N LEU A 230 -23.12 -28.51 -10.96
CA LEU A 230 -23.11 -27.07 -11.22
C LEU A 230 -21.81 -26.65 -11.93
N PRO A 231 -21.83 -25.62 -12.79
CA PRO A 231 -20.62 -25.10 -13.41
C PRO A 231 -19.70 -24.47 -12.36
N ILE A 232 -18.56 -25.11 -12.07
CA ILE A 232 -17.53 -24.64 -11.11
C ILE A 232 -16.36 -24.05 -11.90
N SER A 233 -15.86 -22.89 -11.49
CA SER A 233 -14.67 -22.32 -12.12
C SER A 233 -13.42 -23.12 -11.75
N LYS A 234 -12.43 -23.18 -12.65
CA LYS A 234 -11.16 -23.89 -12.38
C LYS A 234 -10.43 -23.34 -11.14
N LYS A 235 -10.55 -22.04 -10.89
CA LYS A 235 -10.01 -21.37 -9.70
C LYS A 235 -10.66 -21.88 -8.42
N ASP A 236 -11.97 -22.12 -8.44
CA ASP A 236 -12.70 -22.65 -7.28
C ASP A 236 -12.37 -24.14 -7.07
N LEU A 237 -12.20 -24.92 -8.14
CA LEU A 237 -11.71 -26.30 -8.09
C LEU A 237 -10.29 -26.41 -7.49
N ASP A 238 -9.38 -25.51 -7.89
CA ASP A 238 -8.01 -25.49 -7.37
C ASP A 238 -7.97 -25.10 -5.87
N ILE A 239 -8.85 -24.19 -5.42
CA ILE A 239 -9.01 -23.83 -4.00
C ILE A 239 -9.62 -24.97 -3.17
N LEU A 240 -10.50 -25.78 -3.76
CA LEU A 240 -11.15 -26.92 -3.09
C LEU A 240 -10.23 -28.14 -2.94
N ASN A 241 -9.19 -28.28 -3.75
CA ASN A 241 -8.26 -29.42 -3.75
C ASN A 241 -6.98 -29.18 -2.93
N ASP A 242 -6.86 -28.03 -2.28
CA ASP A 242 -5.68 -27.65 -1.51
C ASP A 242 -5.83 -28.07 -0.04
N GLU A 243 -5.28 -29.23 0.29
CA GLU A 243 -5.38 -29.88 1.61
C GLU A 243 -4.60 -29.14 2.73
N ASN A 244 -3.80 -28.11 2.40
CA ASN A 244 -2.92 -27.38 3.34
C ASN A 244 -3.47 -25.99 3.76
N GLN A 245 -4.75 -25.68 3.55
CA GLN A 245 -5.30 -24.36 3.87
C GLN A 245 -5.70 -24.23 5.35
N HIS A 246 -5.04 -23.32 6.07
CA HIS A 246 -5.54 -22.84 7.36
C HIS A 246 -6.88 -22.09 7.15
N LEU A 247 -7.95 -22.64 7.70
CA LEU A 247 -9.26 -22.00 7.79
C LEU A 247 -9.27 -21.11 9.04
N ASN A 248 -9.40 -19.80 8.87
CA ASN A 248 -9.69 -18.92 10.01
C ASN A 248 -11.21 -18.81 10.14
N VAL A 249 -11.75 -19.17 11.30
CA VAL A 249 -13.18 -19.12 11.59
C VAL A 249 -13.41 -18.09 12.69
N GLU A 250 -14.30 -17.14 12.45
CA GLU A 250 -14.67 -16.11 13.41
C GLU A 250 -16.17 -16.15 13.68
N TYR A 251 -16.57 -15.92 14.91
CA TYR A 251 -17.99 -15.85 15.28
C TYR A 251 -18.36 -14.41 15.65
N GLY A 252 -19.59 -13.99 15.40
CA GLY A 252 -20.01 -12.64 15.76
C GLY A 252 -21.51 -12.42 15.83
N PHE A 253 -21.89 -11.30 16.45
CA PHE A 253 -23.24 -10.75 16.47
C PHE A 253 -23.33 -9.54 15.52
N ASP A 254 -24.24 -9.61 14.56
CA ASP A 254 -24.42 -8.55 13.56
C ASP A 254 -25.32 -7.44 14.10
N LEU A 255 -24.73 -6.26 14.32
CA LEU A 255 -25.39 -5.11 14.96
C LEU A 255 -26.57 -4.52 14.16
N LYS A 256 -26.71 -4.85 12.87
CA LYS A 256 -27.76 -4.31 12.01
C LYS A 256 -28.94 -5.27 11.88
N SER A 257 -28.66 -6.56 11.83
CA SER A 257 -29.65 -7.62 11.67
C SER A 257 -30.05 -8.31 12.96
N HIS A 258 -29.22 -8.17 13.99
CA HIS A 258 -29.30 -8.90 15.26
C HIS A 258 -29.30 -10.43 15.04
N LEU A 259 -28.64 -10.90 13.98
CA LEU A 259 -28.38 -12.31 13.74
C LEU A 259 -26.96 -12.64 14.20
N TYR A 260 -26.78 -13.89 14.63
CA TYR A 260 -25.47 -14.45 14.92
C TYR A 260 -24.85 -14.91 13.61
N TYR A 261 -23.53 -14.89 13.50
CA TYR A 261 -22.86 -15.40 12.31
C TYR A 261 -21.55 -16.15 12.62
N MET A 262 -21.20 -17.03 11.70
CA MET A 262 -19.88 -17.66 11.58
C MET A 262 -19.26 -17.21 10.25
N GLU A 263 -18.13 -16.52 10.31
CA GLU A 263 -17.35 -16.07 9.16
C GLU A 263 -16.16 -17.02 8.92
N ILE A 264 -16.06 -17.54 7.70
CA ILE A 264 -14.97 -18.42 7.28
C ILE A 264 -14.09 -17.63 6.32
N GLU A 265 -12.88 -17.28 6.75
CA GLU A 265 -11.89 -16.56 5.94
C GLU A 265 -10.89 -17.51 5.27
N LYS A 266 -10.68 -17.30 3.97
CA LYS A 266 -9.58 -17.88 3.19
C LYS A 266 -8.82 -16.78 2.45
N VAL A 267 -7.57 -17.03 2.04
CA VAL A 267 -6.57 -16.11 1.45
C VAL A 267 -7.11 -15.08 0.42
N PHE A 268 -8.27 -15.32 -0.21
CA PHE A 268 -8.88 -14.41 -1.18
C PHE A 268 -10.40 -14.18 -1.04
N THR A 269 -11.08 -14.71 -0.01
CA THR A 269 -12.55 -14.57 0.19
C THR A 269 -12.95 -14.81 1.65
N SER A 270 -13.95 -14.09 2.16
CA SER A 270 -14.67 -14.43 3.40
C SER A 270 -16.14 -14.75 3.10
N THR A 271 -16.74 -15.60 3.94
CA THR A 271 -18.11 -16.06 3.79
C THR A 271 -18.78 -16.12 5.16
N ARG A 272 -19.99 -15.58 5.31
CA ARG A 272 -20.73 -15.55 6.59
C ARG A 272 -21.96 -16.45 6.57
N ILE A 273 -22.06 -17.35 7.53
CA ILE A 273 -23.27 -18.15 7.80
C ILE A 273 -24.02 -17.48 8.93
N TYR A 274 -25.32 -17.21 8.75
CA TYR A 274 -26.14 -16.53 9.75
C TYR A 274 -27.10 -17.48 10.48
N TYR A 275 -27.29 -17.22 11.78
CA TYR A 275 -28.13 -17.96 12.72
C TYR A 275 -29.06 -17.01 13.48
N ARG A 276 -30.26 -17.45 13.89
CA ARG A 276 -31.25 -16.55 14.50
C ARG A 276 -30.95 -16.20 15.95
N ASN A 277 -30.29 -17.12 16.63
CA ASN A 277 -29.97 -17.06 18.04
C ASN A 277 -28.68 -17.85 18.31
N LEU A 278 -28.13 -17.66 19.51
CA LEU A 278 -26.90 -18.30 19.94
C LEU A 278 -27.01 -19.83 20.04
N GLU A 279 -28.19 -20.35 20.41
CA GLU A 279 -28.44 -21.80 20.53
C GLU A 279 -28.28 -22.50 19.18
N GLU A 280 -28.84 -21.94 18.11
CA GLU A 280 -28.69 -22.44 16.74
C GLU A 280 -27.23 -22.44 16.29
N LEU A 281 -26.47 -21.40 16.62
CA LEU A 281 -25.04 -21.32 16.30
C LEU A 281 -24.23 -22.36 17.08
N HIS A 282 -24.53 -22.56 18.37
CA HIS A 282 -23.80 -23.51 19.21
C HIS A 282 -24.08 -24.97 18.82
N LEU A 283 -25.34 -25.33 18.55
CA LEU A 283 -25.72 -26.68 18.10
C LEU A 283 -25.02 -27.13 16.81
N ASP A 284 -24.63 -26.17 15.96
CA ASP A 284 -23.94 -26.43 14.70
C ASP A 284 -22.42 -26.63 14.86
N ASN A 285 -21.84 -26.14 15.98
CA ASN A 285 -20.38 -26.12 16.19
C ASN A 285 -19.90 -27.02 17.35
N ASN A 286 -20.75 -27.35 18.34
CA ASN A 286 -20.43 -28.19 19.52
C ASN A 286 -19.16 -27.79 20.30
N GLU A 287 -18.71 -26.53 20.17
CA GLU A 287 -17.54 -25.98 20.85
C GLU A 287 -17.90 -24.67 21.57
N THR A 288 -17.01 -24.23 22.46
CA THR A 288 -17.11 -22.94 23.15
C THR A 288 -16.68 -21.81 22.21
N LEU A 289 -17.57 -20.84 21.96
CA LEU A 289 -17.41 -19.87 20.87
C LEU A 289 -16.85 -18.52 21.37
N ASN A 290 -15.89 -17.94 20.65
CA ASN A 290 -15.48 -16.54 20.86
C ASN A 290 -16.25 -15.62 19.90
N ILE A 291 -17.24 -14.88 20.43
CA ILE A 291 -18.22 -14.13 19.63
C ILE A 291 -17.95 -12.63 19.67
N LYS A 292 -17.60 -12.06 18.53
CA LYS A 292 -17.43 -10.61 18.33
C LYS A 292 -18.76 -9.87 18.53
N ASN A 293 -18.67 -8.67 19.11
CA ASN A 293 -19.81 -7.77 19.35
C ASN A 293 -20.92 -8.32 20.27
N LEU A 294 -20.70 -9.44 20.98
CA LEU A 294 -21.70 -10.01 21.88
C LEU A 294 -22.12 -9.03 22.98
N PHE A 295 -21.24 -8.11 23.36
CA PHE A 295 -21.51 -6.99 24.26
C PHE A 295 -22.79 -6.22 23.92
N TYR A 296 -23.15 -6.15 22.64
CA TYR A 296 -24.29 -5.37 22.17
C TYR A 296 -25.59 -6.18 22.05
N ASP A 297 -25.60 -7.48 22.34
CA ASP A 297 -26.86 -8.24 22.43
C ASP A 297 -27.54 -7.95 23.78
N MET A 298 -28.30 -6.85 23.82
CA MET A 298 -28.96 -6.39 25.05
C MET A 298 -30.00 -7.39 25.60
N ASN A 299 -30.48 -8.34 24.77
CA ASN A 299 -31.46 -9.36 25.17
C ASN A 299 -30.83 -10.73 25.49
N LEU A 300 -29.50 -10.80 25.60
CA LEU A 300 -28.78 -12.03 25.92
C LEU A 300 -29.21 -12.60 27.29
N LYS A 301 -29.52 -13.90 27.34
CA LYS A 301 -30.14 -14.59 28.49
C LYS A 301 -29.11 -15.14 29.48
N GLU A 302 -29.50 -15.20 30.76
CA GLU A 302 -28.64 -15.48 31.93
C GLU A 302 -27.87 -16.81 31.96
N ASN A 303 -28.09 -17.76 31.04
CA ASN A 303 -27.36 -19.04 31.02
C ASN A 303 -26.78 -19.36 29.64
N ILE A 304 -25.52 -18.94 29.42
CA ILE A 304 -24.76 -19.14 28.16
C ILE A 304 -23.29 -19.52 28.41
N SER A 305 -22.88 -19.68 29.67
CA SER A 305 -21.48 -19.89 30.06
C SER A 305 -20.86 -21.17 29.48
N GLU A 306 -21.69 -22.16 29.13
CA GLU A 306 -21.26 -23.39 28.46
C GLU A 306 -21.04 -23.19 26.95
N TRP A 307 -21.57 -22.11 26.35
CA TRP A 307 -21.60 -21.90 24.90
C TRP A 307 -20.55 -20.91 24.38
N ILE A 308 -20.07 -20.01 25.25
CA ILE A 308 -19.18 -18.91 24.87
C ILE A 308 -17.88 -18.88 25.68
N SER A 309 -16.81 -18.38 25.06
CA SER A 309 -15.51 -18.22 25.72
C SER A 309 -15.60 -17.17 26.82
N GLN A 310 -14.83 -17.37 27.89
CA GLN A 310 -14.67 -16.39 28.98
C GLN A 310 -14.11 -15.05 28.50
N GLU A 311 -13.48 -15.02 27.32
CA GLU A 311 -12.95 -13.80 26.69
C GLU A 311 -14.03 -12.96 25.98
N CYS A 312 -15.26 -13.47 25.83
CA CYS A 312 -16.32 -12.73 25.15
C CYS A 312 -16.78 -11.53 26.00
N PRO A 313 -16.78 -10.31 25.46
CA PRO A 313 -17.36 -9.17 26.16
C PRO A 313 -18.89 -9.36 26.21
N LEU A 314 -19.46 -9.43 27.42
CA LEU A 314 -20.89 -9.64 27.64
C LEU A 314 -21.63 -8.32 27.86
N PRO A 315 -22.96 -8.31 27.73
CA PRO A 315 -23.76 -7.15 28.12
C PRO A 315 -23.50 -6.67 29.56
N PRO A 316 -23.68 -5.36 29.86
CA PRO A 316 -23.40 -4.78 31.17
C PRO A 316 -24.08 -5.48 32.36
N HIS A 317 -25.25 -6.11 32.17
CA HIS A 317 -25.98 -6.78 33.25
C HIS A 317 -25.33 -8.06 33.77
N TYR A 318 -24.28 -8.57 33.10
CA TYR A 318 -23.50 -9.73 33.57
C TYR A 318 -22.40 -9.37 34.57
N TYR A 319 -22.12 -8.08 34.77
CA TYR A 319 -20.98 -7.63 35.58
C TYR A 319 -21.46 -6.90 36.84
N HIS A 320 -20.72 -7.06 37.93
CA HIS A 320 -21.11 -6.55 39.26
C HIS A 320 -20.08 -5.60 39.88
N HIS A 321 -18.79 -5.76 39.57
CA HIS A 321 -17.69 -5.00 40.16
C HIS A 321 -16.88 -4.26 39.08
N ILE A 322 -17.55 -3.34 38.41
CA ILE A 322 -16.97 -2.61 37.28
C ILE A 322 -16.05 -1.48 37.76
N ARG A 323 -14.79 -1.52 37.30
CA ARG A 323 -13.89 -0.35 37.26
C ARG A 323 -13.64 0.10 35.84
N SER A 324 -13.33 1.38 35.66
CA SER A 324 -12.95 1.95 34.37
C SER A 324 -11.57 2.60 34.43
N GLU A 325 -10.76 2.39 33.41
CA GLU A 325 -9.49 3.07 33.18
C GLU A 325 -9.58 3.91 31.91
N ILE A 326 -9.05 5.13 31.94
CA ILE A 326 -9.15 6.09 30.83
C ILE A 326 -7.77 6.35 30.25
N ILE A 327 -7.62 6.08 28.96
CA ILE A 327 -6.45 6.45 28.17
C ILE A 327 -6.82 7.68 27.34
N LYS A 328 -6.04 8.75 27.46
CA LYS A 328 -6.22 10.02 26.76
C LYS A 328 -4.96 10.27 25.93
N LYS A 329 -5.06 10.42 24.61
CA LYS A 329 -3.88 10.66 23.78
C LYS A 329 -4.16 11.49 22.53
N TYR A 330 -3.11 12.04 21.95
CA TYR A 330 -3.12 12.60 20.60
C TYR A 330 -2.45 11.64 19.61
N ASP A 331 -3.13 11.36 18.50
CA ASP A 331 -2.65 10.58 17.36
C ASP A 331 -2.39 11.55 16.21
N ASP A 332 -1.12 11.86 15.97
CA ASP A 332 -0.69 12.83 14.97
C ASP A 332 -0.68 12.24 13.54
N ILE A 333 -0.64 10.92 13.40
CA ILE A 333 -0.76 10.23 12.10
C ILE A 333 -2.16 10.46 11.50
N HIS A 334 -3.19 10.37 12.33
CA HIS A 334 -4.57 10.59 11.91
C HIS A 334 -5.09 12.01 12.21
N ASP A 335 -4.29 12.85 12.89
CA ASP A 335 -4.65 14.20 13.35
C ASP A 335 -5.92 14.17 14.23
N LYS A 336 -5.92 13.31 15.27
CA LYS A 336 -7.05 13.06 16.16
C LYS A 336 -6.65 13.02 17.63
N PHE A 337 -7.51 13.57 18.49
CA PHE A 337 -7.49 13.26 19.91
C PHE A 337 -8.33 12.01 20.16
N ILE A 338 -7.79 11.08 20.93
CA ILE A 338 -8.40 9.79 21.21
C ILE A 338 -8.61 9.65 22.71
N VAL A 339 -9.82 9.24 23.10
CA VAL A 339 -10.13 8.75 24.45
C VAL A 339 -10.53 7.29 24.35
N ILE A 340 -9.85 6.42 25.09
CA ILE A 340 -10.24 5.02 25.23
C ILE A 340 -10.61 4.79 26.69
N ILE A 341 -11.79 4.21 26.92
CA ILE A 341 -12.25 3.83 28.26
C ILE A 341 -12.26 2.32 28.29
N ASN A 342 -11.36 1.72 29.06
CA ASN A 342 -11.29 0.30 29.30
C ASN A 342 -12.11 -0.05 30.54
N TYR A 343 -12.98 -1.04 30.44
CA TYR A 343 -13.78 -1.53 31.55
C TYR A 343 -13.25 -2.88 32.02
N TYR A 344 -13.22 -3.08 33.33
CA TYR A 344 -12.79 -4.32 33.96
C TYR A 344 -13.83 -4.75 34.99
N ASP A 345 -14.08 -6.05 35.11
CA ASP A 345 -14.77 -6.64 36.25
C ASP A 345 -13.68 -7.19 37.16
N GLU A 346 -13.54 -6.60 38.35
CA GLU A 346 -12.35 -6.80 39.19
C GLU A 346 -11.06 -6.44 38.43
N ASP A 347 -10.26 -7.43 38.00
CA ASP A 347 -9.04 -7.25 37.22
C ASP A 347 -9.09 -7.87 35.81
N ILE A 348 -10.25 -8.37 35.41
CA ILE A 348 -10.46 -9.00 34.09
C ILE A 348 -10.96 -7.93 33.12
N PHE A 349 -10.25 -7.74 32.00
CA PHE A 349 -10.68 -6.83 30.95
C PHE A 349 -12.00 -7.30 30.32
N ILE A 350 -12.97 -6.39 30.25
CA ILE A 350 -14.27 -6.62 29.64
C ILE A 350 -14.28 -6.08 28.21
N PHE A 351 -14.16 -4.77 28.07
CA PHE A 351 -14.51 -4.06 26.84
C PHE A 351 -13.84 -2.69 26.81
N SER A 352 -13.69 -2.10 25.62
CA SER A 352 -13.19 -0.73 25.46
C SER A 352 -14.12 0.13 24.63
N ARG A 353 -14.36 1.37 25.06
CA ARG A 353 -15.05 2.41 24.28
C ARG A 353 -14.03 3.42 23.76
N LYS A 354 -14.03 3.66 22.45
CA LYS A 354 -13.14 4.62 21.80
C LYS A 354 -13.91 5.84 21.30
N PHE A 355 -13.42 7.03 21.60
CA PHE A 355 -13.91 8.31 21.10
C PHE A 355 -12.78 9.03 20.36
N GLU A 356 -13.12 9.68 19.24
CA GLU A 356 -12.17 10.41 18.41
C GLU A 356 -12.66 11.84 18.20
N PHE A 357 -11.77 12.82 18.37
CA PHE A 357 -12.07 14.23 18.24
C PHE A 357 -11.07 14.91 17.30
N ASN A 358 -11.57 15.76 16.42
CA ASN A 358 -10.73 16.52 15.48
C ASN A 358 -10.11 17.77 16.10
N PHE A 359 -10.68 18.24 17.21
CA PHE A 359 -10.36 19.52 17.81
C PHE A 359 -10.08 19.34 19.29
N ILE A 360 -9.02 19.97 19.78
CA ILE A 360 -8.68 19.95 21.20
C ILE A 360 -9.80 20.52 22.07
N ALA A 361 -10.58 21.48 21.56
CA ALA A 361 -11.75 22.02 22.25
C ALA A 361 -12.81 20.94 22.52
N SER A 362 -13.09 20.08 21.53
CA SER A 362 -14.00 18.95 21.70
C SER A 362 -13.47 17.93 22.69
N PHE A 363 -12.16 17.65 22.64
CA PHE A 363 -11.49 16.73 23.56
C PHE A 363 -11.54 17.23 25.02
N ILE A 364 -11.21 18.51 25.25
CA ILE A 364 -11.29 19.17 26.57
C ILE A 364 -12.73 19.17 27.09
N ALA A 365 -13.69 19.57 26.25
CA ALA A 365 -15.10 19.61 26.62
C ALA A 365 -15.64 18.23 26.98
N PHE A 366 -15.26 17.19 26.21
CA PHE A 366 -15.66 15.82 26.49
C PHE A 366 -15.08 15.32 27.82
N LEU A 367 -13.81 15.63 28.11
CA LEU A 367 -13.12 15.21 29.33
C LEU A 367 -13.46 16.07 30.56
N ASN A 368 -14.40 17.01 30.46
CA ASN A 368 -14.72 17.96 31.52
C ASN A 368 -13.46 18.65 32.08
N TYR A 369 -12.57 19.11 31.18
CA TYR A 369 -11.32 19.82 31.51
C TYR A 369 -10.25 18.97 32.23
N ASP A 370 -10.46 17.66 32.37
CA ASP A 370 -9.49 16.75 32.97
C ASP A 370 -8.57 16.09 31.94
N LEU A 371 -7.40 16.69 31.73
CA LEU A 371 -6.33 16.17 30.89
C LEU A 371 -5.22 15.47 31.69
N SER A 372 -5.48 15.11 32.95
CA SER A 372 -4.51 14.36 33.75
C SER A 372 -4.12 13.04 33.05
N HIS A 373 -2.84 12.69 33.15
CA HIS A 373 -2.24 11.51 32.52
C HIS A 373 -2.39 11.43 30.99
N ALA A 374 -2.77 12.52 30.31
CA ALA A 374 -2.91 12.52 28.86
C ALA A 374 -1.54 12.43 28.16
N ASP A 375 -1.44 11.60 27.13
CA ASP A 375 -0.29 11.53 26.24
C ASP A 375 -0.44 12.53 25.09
N LEU A 376 0.18 13.69 25.26
CA LEU A 376 0.17 14.81 24.33
C LEU A 376 1.56 15.07 23.73
N ILE A 377 2.49 14.10 23.81
CA ILE A 377 3.88 14.24 23.35
C ILE A 377 3.94 14.72 21.89
N TYR A 378 3.10 14.14 21.03
CA TYR A 378 3.05 14.44 19.59
C TYR A 378 2.11 15.60 19.22
N CYS A 379 1.48 16.25 20.21
CA CYS A 379 0.58 17.36 19.97
C CYS A 379 1.38 18.67 19.88
N ASP A 380 1.40 19.26 18.70
CA ASP A 380 2.08 20.52 18.45
C ASP A 380 1.22 21.73 18.85
N ASN A 381 1.87 22.86 19.15
CA ASN A 381 1.26 24.15 19.47
C ASN A 381 0.38 24.17 20.73
N LEU A 382 0.69 23.34 21.75
CA LEU A 382 -0.03 23.35 23.02
C LEU A 382 0.10 24.68 23.79
N ASP A 383 1.15 25.46 23.53
CA ASP A 383 1.36 26.82 24.05
C ASP A 383 0.29 27.82 23.59
N LYS A 384 -0.45 27.50 22.52
CA LYS A 384 -1.56 28.32 22.02
C LYS A 384 -2.84 28.16 22.84
N ILE A 385 -2.90 27.18 23.74
CA ILE A 385 -4.06 26.97 24.58
C ILE A 385 -4.22 28.14 25.56
N PRO A 386 -5.40 28.77 25.65
CA PRO A 386 -5.61 29.91 26.54
C PRO A 386 -5.39 29.57 28.02
N HIS A 387 -4.53 30.34 28.70
CA HIS A 387 -4.24 30.16 30.13
C HIS A 387 -5.42 30.49 31.06
N ASN A 388 -6.45 31.18 30.57
CA ASN A 388 -7.65 31.49 31.33
C ASN A 388 -8.55 30.25 31.55
N VAL A 389 -8.31 29.14 30.85
CA VAL A 389 -9.01 27.88 31.07
C VAL A 389 -8.23 27.01 32.04
N LYS A 390 -8.84 26.74 33.20
CA LYS A 390 -8.24 25.93 34.25
C LYS A 390 -8.31 24.44 33.88
N LEU A 391 -7.27 23.94 33.23
CA LEU A 391 -7.12 22.52 32.87
C LEU A 391 -6.43 21.74 33.99
N ASN A 392 -6.90 20.52 34.27
CA ASN A 392 -6.12 19.59 35.08
C ASN A 392 -5.11 18.88 34.16
N LEU A 393 -3.83 19.19 34.32
CA LEU A 393 -2.72 18.61 33.55
C LEU A 393 -1.81 17.72 34.40
N THR A 394 -2.27 17.30 35.58
CA THR A 394 -1.48 16.44 36.48
C THR A 394 -0.94 15.22 35.74
N ASP A 395 0.37 15.03 35.75
CA ASP A 395 1.08 13.94 35.08
C ASP A 395 0.79 13.76 33.57
N ALA A 396 0.32 14.82 32.89
CA ALA A 396 0.21 14.81 31.44
C ALA A 396 1.61 14.78 30.79
N LYS A 397 1.79 13.94 29.77
CA LYS A 397 3.05 13.82 29.03
C LYS A 397 3.04 14.77 27.84
N MET A 398 4.05 15.61 27.73
CA MET A 398 4.24 16.55 26.62
C MET A 398 5.71 16.97 26.55
N GLN A 399 6.09 17.66 25.48
CA GLN A 399 7.44 18.22 25.32
C GLN A 399 7.78 19.19 26.46
N SER A 400 9.06 19.25 26.83
CA SER A 400 9.58 20.11 27.91
C SER A 400 9.17 21.58 27.77
N LYS A 401 9.23 22.12 26.54
CA LYS A 401 8.81 23.50 26.24
C LYS A 401 7.36 23.80 26.63
N TYR A 402 6.46 22.81 26.57
CA TYR A 402 5.07 22.99 26.99
C TYR A 402 4.91 22.80 28.50
N LEU A 403 5.67 21.88 29.11
CA LEU A 403 5.70 21.73 30.57
C LEU A 403 6.11 23.06 31.25
N GLU A 404 7.08 23.77 30.67
CA GLU A 404 7.49 25.11 31.13
C GLU A 404 6.37 26.15 31.03
N VAL A 405 5.67 26.19 29.88
CA VAL A 405 4.52 27.10 29.64
C VAL A 405 3.39 26.85 30.66
N PHE A 406 3.18 25.60 31.08
CA PHE A 406 2.18 25.24 32.08
C PHE A 406 2.72 25.22 33.53
N GLY A 407 3.99 25.55 33.76
CA GLY A 407 4.61 25.57 35.09
C GLY A 407 4.71 24.19 35.76
N MET A 408 4.83 23.12 34.97
CA MET A 408 4.93 21.74 35.44
C MET A 408 6.38 21.32 35.67
N HIS A 409 6.62 20.54 36.74
CA HIS A 409 7.94 19.95 37.01
C HIS A 409 8.26 18.80 36.05
N TYR A 410 9.51 18.68 35.65
CA TYR A 410 10.00 17.60 34.79
C TYR A 410 11.41 17.15 35.17
N GLN A 411 11.76 15.91 34.79
CA GLN A 411 13.10 15.35 35.01
C GLN A 411 13.95 15.52 33.76
N THR A 412 15.17 16.04 33.94
CA THR A 412 16.11 16.22 32.83
C THR A 412 16.86 14.93 32.50
N VAL A 413 17.00 14.62 31.22
CA VAL A 413 17.83 13.49 30.77
C VAL A 413 19.32 13.74 30.98
N GLN A 414 20.08 12.68 31.24
CA GLN A 414 21.54 12.77 31.37
C GLN A 414 22.18 13.02 30.00
N LYS A 415 22.67 14.23 29.76
CA LYS A 415 23.27 14.63 28.47
C LYS A 415 24.50 13.81 28.04
N GLN A 416 25.13 13.07 28.95
CA GLN A 416 26.31 12.24 28.63
C GLN A 416 26.01 11.14 27.59
N LYS A 417 24.79 10.57 27.57
CA LYS A 417 24.36 9.60 26.55
C LYS A 417 24.06 10.23 25.17
N LEU A 418 23.85 11.55 25.14
CA LEU A 418 23.54 12.32 23.92
C LEU A 418 24.74 13.15 23.44
N THR A 419 25.91 12.99 24.07
CA THR A 419 27.10 13.75 23.70
C THR A 419 27.77 13.06 22.51
N PRO A 420 27.90 13.72 21.35
CA PRO A 420 28.57 13.11 20.22
C PRO A 420 30.03 12.80 20.56
N LEU A 421 30.44 11.56 20.33
CA LEU A 421 31.83 11.15 20.47
C LEU A 421 32.64 11.71 19.29
N LYS A 422 33.11 12.95 19.41
CA LYS A 422 33.93 13.59 18.35
C LYS A 422 35.21 12.79 18.08
N ILE A 423 35.53 12.61 16.81
CA ILE A 423 36.89 12.27 16.37
C ILE A 423 37.56 13.60 15.97
N ASN A 424 38.79 13.84 16.45
CA ASN A 424 39.64 14.95 16.00
C ASN A 424 40.25 14.61 14.62
N ILE A 425 39.41 14.40 13.60
CA ILE A 425 39.84 14.50 12.22
C ILE A 425 39.28 15.82 11.73
N GLU A 426 40.16 16.68 11.21
CA GLU A 426 39.84 18.01 10.71
C GLU A 426 38.57 17.96 9.85
N ALA A 427 37.45 18.40 10.42
CA ALA A 427 36.24 18.65 9.70
C ALA A 427 36.55 19.81 8.75
N ASN A 428 36.93 19.48 7.52
CA ASN A 428 36.69 20.37 6.39
C ASN A 428 35.16 20.51 6.31
N ASN A 429 34.66 21.52 7.02
CA ASN A 429 33.28 21.92 7.24
C ASN A 429 32.58 22.39 5.95
N ASP A 430 32.86 21.77 4.81
CA ASP A 430 32.00 21.92 3.64
C ASP A 430 30.90 20.85 3.79
N GLU A 431 29.92 21.13 4.65
CA GLU A 431 28.64 20.42 4.63
C GLU A 431 28.10 20.55 3.20
N SER A 432 28.22 19.49 2.41
CA SER A 432 27.64 19.47 1.08
C SER A 432 26.12 19.49 1.23
N SER A 433 25.49 20.54 0.71
CA SER A 433 24.03 20.65 0.65
C SER A 433 23.41 19.39 0.06
N ILE A 434 22.30 18.92 0.65
CA ILE A 434 21.50 17.80 0.12
C ILE A 434 21.22 18.05 -1.36
N ILE A 435 21.56 17.07 -2.21
CA ILE A 435 21.24 17.14 -3.63
C ILE A 435 19.79 16.69 -3.80
N LEU A 436 18.85 17.64 -3.69
CA LEU A 436 17.44 17.38 -3.96
C LEU A 436 17.25 17.13 -5.45
N ARG A 437 17.09 15.85 -5.82
CA ARG A 437 16.83 15.44 -7.20
C ARG A 437 15.35 15.52 -7.54
N GLU A 438 15.05 16.07 -8.72
CA GLU A 438 13.73 15.88 -9.33
C GLU A 438 13.52 14.39 -9.62
N LYS A 439 12.26 13.95 -9.58
CA LYS A 439 11.94 12.54 -9.86
C LYS A 439 12.26 12.24 -11.32
N GLU A 440 13.22 11.36 -11.55
CA GLU A 440 13.52 10.82 -12.87
C GLU A 440 12.31 10.07 -13.43
N ASP A 441 12.06 10.23 -14.73
CA ASP A 441 11.02 9.51 -15.46
C ASP A 441 11.35 8.01 -15.48
N ARG A 442 10.55 7.24 -14.74
CA ARG A 442 10.66 5.79 -14.62
C ARG A 442 10.23 5.10 -15.91
N ASN A 443 11.05 4.17 -16.41
CA ASN A 443 10.63 3.20 -17.42
C ASN A 443 9.71 2.12 -16.81
N GLU A 444 8.88 1.48 -17.64
CA GLU A 444 7.97 0.41 -17.19
C GLU A 444 8.66 -0.74 -16.45
N ASP A 445 9.92 -0.99 -16.83
CA ASP A 445 10.73 -2.11 -16.37
C ASP A 445 11.57 -1.81 -15.10
N GLU A 446 11.58 -0.56 -14.67
CA GLU A 446 12.32 -0.10 -13.49
C GLU A 446 11.44 -0.09 -12.25
N ILE A 447 12.03 -0.02 -11.05
CA ILE A 447 11.34 0.31 -9.80
C ILE A 447 12.14 1.37 -9.07
N TYR A 448 11.47 2.14 -8.20
CA TYR A 448 12.18 3.01 -7.27
C TYR A 448 12.67 2.22 -6.06
N ILE A 449 13.92 2.49 -5.68
CA ILE A 449 14.50 2.18 -4.38
C ILE A 449 14.80 3.52 -3.71
N GLN A 450 14.45 3.68 -2.44
CA GLN A 450 14.79 4.88 -1.67
C GLN A 450 15.84 4.56 -0.62
N TYR A 451 16.65 5.55 -0.24
CA TYR A 451 17.72 5.37 0.75
C TYR A 451 18.04 6.63 1.54
N ILE A 452 18.66 6.41 2.70
CA ILE A 452 19.18 7.42 3.61
C ILE A 452 20.40 6.87 4.35
N SER A 453 21.36 7.72 4.70
CA SER A 453 22.62 7.35 5.34
C SER A 453 23.05 8.40 6.36
N ASP A 454 23.89 8.00 7.31
CA ASP A 454 24.59 8.91 8.23
C ASP A 454 23.62 9.81 9.00
N LEU A 455 22.58 9.21 9.59
CA LEU A 455 21.55 9.93 10.34
C LEU A 455 22.10 10.55 11.63
N HIS A 456 23.06 9.92 12.32
CA HIS A 456 23.61 10.35 13.60
C HIS A 456 22.58 11.00 14.55
N LEU A 457 21.64 10.19 15.05
CA LEU A 457 20.54 10.65 15.90
C LEU A 457 21.03 11.49 17.10
N GLU A 458 22.22 11.20 17.64
CA GLU A 458 22.81 11.94 18.76
C GLU A 458 22.94 13.46 18.50
N PHE A 459 23.19 13.89 17.25
CA PHE A 459 23.28 15.33 16.93
C PHE A 459 21.90 15.98 16.86
N LYS A 460 20.87 15.24 16.45
CA LYS A 460 19.50 15.75 16.31
C LYS A 460 18.75 15.87 17.64
N LEU A 461 19.32 15.31 18.71
CA LEU A 461 18.72 15.19 20.03
C LEU A 461 19.41 16.04 21.11
N GLN A 462 20.40 16.88 20.77
CA GLN A 462 21.20 17.62 21.75
C GLN A 462 20.41 18.67 22.57
N ASP A 463 19.36 19.22 21.99
CA ASP A 463 18.44 20.19 22.59
C ASP A 463 17.29 19.51 23.36
N CYS A 464 17.18 18.19 23.35
CA CYS A 464 16.19 17.47 24.15
C CYS A 464 16.51 17.60 25.65
N MET A 465 15.50 17.97 26.42
CA MET A 465 15.61 18.14 27.88
C MET A 465 14.98 16.96 28.62
N THR A 466 13.93 16.35 28.08
CA THR A 466 13.21 15.22 28.69
C THR A 466 13.21 13.99 27.78
N GLN A 467 12.76 12.84 28.30
CA GLN A 467 12.58 11.62 27.50
C GLN A 467 11.47 11.81 26.47
N GLU A 468 10.43 12.58 26.80
CA GLU A 468 9.34 12.96 25.90
C GLU A 468 9.85 13.76 24.69
N ASP A 469 10.84 14.63 24.87
CA ASP A 469 11.46 15.36 23.75
C ASP A 469 12.18 14.40 22.79
N ILE A 470 12.91 13.41 23.34
CA ILE A 470 13.59 12.38 22.54
C ILE A 470 12.58 11.56 21.74
N LEU A 471 11.51 11.09 22.40
CA LEU A 471 10.43 10.33 21.75
C LEU A 471 9.79 11.15 20.64
N TYR A 472 9.47 12.42 20.91
CA TYR A 472 8.89 13.32 19.92
C TYR A 472 9.79 13.49 18.70
N LYS A 473 11.08 13.80 18.90
CA LYS A 473 12.01 14.03 17.79
C LYS A 473 12.23 12.80 16.93
N ILE A 474 12.44 11.63 17.55
CA ILE A 474 12.56 10.36 16.82
C ILE A 474 11.29 10.06 16.05
N HIS A 475 10.12 10.23 16.69
CA HIS A 475 8.85 10.05 16.02
C HIS A 475 8.72 10.97 14.80
N LYS A 476 9.03 12.27 14.90
CA LYS A 476 8.95 13.20 13.76
C LYS A 476 9.91 12.83 12.63
N MET A 477 11.15 12.42 12.94
CA MET A 477 12.10 11.95 11.93
C MET A 477 11.60 10.68 11.22
N CYS A 478 11.13 9.69 12.00
CA CYS A 478 10.57 8.46 11.45
C CYS A 478 9.29 8.74 10.64
N TYR A 479 8.42 9.64 11.11
CA TYR A 479 7.24 10.09 10.37
C TYR A 479 7.63 10.72 9.03
N GLN A 480 8.62 11.61 9.02
CA GLN A 480 9.13 12.22 7.80
C GLN A 480 9.64 11.15 6.81
N ILE A 481 10.54 10.26 7.25
CA ILE A 481 11.07 9.15 6.45
C ILE A 481 9.93 8.29 5.86
N ILE A 482 9.01 7.82 6.70
CA ILE A 482 7.93 6.94 6.25
C ILE A 482 6.96 7.70 5.35
N SER A 483 6.63 8.95 5.64
CA SER A 483 5.68 9.75 4.85
C SER A 483 6.22 10.01 3.44
N GLU A 484 7.50 10.36 3.30
CA GLU A 484 8.20 10.57 2.04
C GLU A 484 8.41 9.27 1.25
N CYS A 485 8.47 8.12 1.94
CA CYS A 485 8.69 6.84 1.30
C CYS A 485 7.49 6.41 0.43
N TYR A 486 7.74 6.27 -0.87
CA TYR A 486 6.81 5.73 -1.86
C TYR A 486 7.33 4.44 -2.52
N ALA A 487 8.62 4.12 -2.33
CA ALA A 487 9.24 2.89 -2.79
C ALA A 487 8.85 1.69 -1.92
N LYS A 488 8.98 0.50 -2.50
CA LYS A 488 8.77 -0.76 -1.78
C LYS A 488 9.96 -1.13 -0.90
N PHE A 489 11.15 -0.66 -1.27
CA PHE A 489 12.41 -0.94 -0.58
C PHE A 489 13.01 0.38 -0.10
N LEU A 490 13.41 0.41 1.16
CA LEU A 490 14.07 1.54 1.80
C LEU A 490 15.38 1.07 2.43
N LEU A 491 16.50 1.65 1.98
CA LEU A 491 17.84 1.36 2.49
C LEU A 491 18.23 2.36 3.57
N ILE A 492 18.72 1.89 4.71
CA ILE A 492 19.24 2.71 5.81
C ILE A 492 20.71 2.34 6.00
N ASN A 493 21.62 3.18 5.51
CA ASN A 493 23.00 2.78 5.20
C ASN A 493 24.03 3.11 6.30
N GLY A 494 23.81 2.62 7.51
CA GLY A 494 24.76 2.77 8.62
C GLY A 494 24.86 4.19 9.18
N ASP A 495 25.57 4.31 10.30
CA ASP A 495 25.72 5.54 11.09
C ASP A 495 24.37 6.19 11.43
N VAL A 496 23.44 5.35 11.87
CA VAL A 496 22.17 5.78 12.46
C VAL A 496 22.44 6.41 13.82
N CYS A 497 23.12 5.70 14.72
CA CYS A 497 23.57 6.19 16.01
C CYS A 497 24.50 5.20 16.70
N HIS A 498 25.34 5.71 17.61
CA HIS A 498 26.27 4.87 18.37
C HIS A 498 25.65 4.15 19.59
N ASP A 499 24.49 4.60 20.09
CA ASP A 499 23.81 4.02 21.26
C ASP A 499 22.73 3.02 20.81
N PHE A 500 22.81 1.79 21.33
CA PHE A 500 21.92 0.70 20.93
C PHE A 500 20.49 0.83 21.45
N GLU A 501 20.28 1.45 22.60
CA GLU A 501 18.93 1.70 23.13
C GLU A 501 18.20 2.71 22.23
N LEU A 502 18.91 3.75 21.79
CA LEU A 502 18.43 4.76 20.85
C LEU A 502 18.17 4.16 19.47
N TYR A 503 19.07 3.31 18.97
CA TYR A 503 18.87 2.56 17.73
C TYR A 503 17.61 1.68 17.80
N THR A 504 17.42 0.99 18.94
CA THR A 504 16.23 0.17 19.21
C THR A 504 14.96 1.00 19.18
N LEU A 505 14.97 2.20 19.77
CA LEU A 505 13.84 3.12 19.75
C LEU A 505 13.51 3.59 18.32
N PHE A 506 14.52 3.93 17.52
CA PHE A 506 14.37 4.30 16.12
C PHE A 506 13.73 3.18 15.28
N VAL A 507 14.24 1.95 15.39
CA VAL A 507 13.69 0.77 14.67
C VAL A 507 12.23 0.51 15.06
N LYS A 508 11.93 0.55 16.36
CA LYS A 508 10.56 0.38 16.88
C LYS A 508 9.60 1.42 16.29
N GLU A 509 10.01 2.69 16.32
CA GLU A 509 9.17 3.79 15.88
C GLU A 509 8.97 3.79 14.36
N LEU A 510 10.01 3.47 13.58
CA LEU A 510 9.89 3.26 12.13
C LEU A 510 8.84 2.19 11.80
N LYS A 511 8.91 1.02 12.45
CA LYS A 511 7.96 -0.08 12.19
C LYS A 511 6.53 0.31 12.56
N LYS A 512 6.35 0.95 13.71
CA LYS A 512 5.07 1.39 14.22
C LYS A 512 4.42 2.39 13.25
N ILE A 513 5.14 3.44 12.86
CA ILE A 513 4.62 4.45 11.92
C ILE A 513 4.30 3.83 10.56
N MET A 514 5.15 2.92 10.04
CA MET A 514 4.86 2.20 8.79
C MET A 514 3.53 1.44 8.88
N TYR A 515 3.29 0.73 9.99
CA TYR A 515 2.06 -0.01 10.23
C TYR A 515 0.83 0.93 10.33
N ASP A 516 0.94 2.00 11.12
CA ASP A 516 -0.13 2.97 11.34
C ASP A 516 -0.51 3.68 10.03
N MET A 517 0.47 4.02 9.18
CA MET A 517 0.24 4.57 7.84
C MET A 517 -0.18 3.53 6.79
N LYS A 518 -0.28 2.24 7.17
CA LYS A 518 -0.66 1.11 6.30
C LYS A 518 0.24 0.96 5.07
N LYS A 519 1.53 1.29 5.22
CA LYS A 519 2.54 1.11 4.17
C LYS A 519 3.13 -0.29 4.26
N ARG A 520 3.62 -0.81 3.12
CA ARG A 520 4.33 -2.09 3.01
C ARG A 520 5.71 -1.83 2.45
N ILE A 521 6.68 -1.64 3.34
CA ILE A 521 8.06 -1.28 3.02
C ILE A 521 8.97 -2.39 3.55
N HIS A 522 9.92 -2.84 2.74
CA HIS A 522 11.03 -3.68 3.18
C HIS A 522 12.21 -2.79 3.53
N PHE A 523 12.58 -2.76 4.82
CA PHE A 523 13.73 -2.02 5.30
C PHE A 523 14.98 -2.89 5.24
N ILE A 524 16.04 -2.38 4.62
CA ILE A 524 17.34 -3.03 4.52
C ILE A 524 18.36 -2.11 5.17
N PHE A 525 18.96 -2.57 6.25
CA PHE A 525 19.96 -1.85 7.02
C PHE A 525 21.36 -2.34 6.69
N THR A 526 22.34 -1.46 6.76
CA THR A 526 23.73 -1.79 7.06
C THR A 526 24.10 -1.14 8.38
N LEU A 527 25.21 -1.58 8.98
CA LEU A 527 25.84 -0.85 10.09
C LEU A 527 26.95 0.04 9.53
N GLY A 528 27.21 1.14 10.22
CA GLY A 528 28.40 1.95 10.05
C GLY A 528 29.39 1.75 11.20
N ASN A 529 30.40 2.60 11.27
CA ASN A 529 31.40 2.50 12.34
C ASN A 529 30.84 2.96 13.69
N HIS A 530 29.86 3.88 13.72
CA HIS A 530 29.28 4.39 14.96
C HIS A 530 28.56 3.29 15.75
N GLU A 531 27.83 2.39 15.07
CA GLU A 531 27.10 1.29 15.71
C GLU A 531 28.01 0.30 16.48
N LEU A 532 29.33 0.35 16.26
CA LEU A 532 30.33 -0.49 16.93
C LEU A 532 30.89 0.15 18.23
N TRP A 533 30.74 1.46 18.43
CA TRP A 533 31.49 2.20 19.45
C TRP A 533 31.09 1.87 20.90
N GLU A 534 29.85 1.45 21.15
CA GLU A 534 29.36 1.10 22.49
C GLU A 534 29.94 -0.23 23.01
N PHE A 535 30.59 -1.03 22.14
CA PHE A 535 30.90 -2.43 22.42
C PHE A 535 32.40 -2.79 22.36
N PRO A 536 33.29 -2.08 23.09
CA PRO A 536 34.74 -2.34 23.02
C PRO A 536 35.16 -3.70 23.61
N SER A 537 34.24 -4.44 24.24
CA SER A 537 34.49 -5.74 24.86
C SER A 537 33.77 -6.90 24.18
N MET A 538 33.04 -6.65 23.09
CA MET A 538 32.37 -7.68 22.30
C MET A 538 33.12 -7.92 21.00
N SER A 539 33.09 -9.16 20.51
CA SER A 539 33.54 -9.47 19.15
C SER A 539 32.59 -8.90 18.10
N LEU A 540 33.07 -8.71 16.87
CA LEU A 540 32.25 -8.25 15.76
C LEU A 540 31.01 -9.14 15.56
N ASP A 541 31.16 -10.46 15.54
CA ASP A 541 30.06 -11.40 15.34
C ASP A 541 28.96 -11.26 16.40
N GLU A 542 29.33 -11.01 17.66
CA GLU A 542 28.37 -10.76 18.74
C GLU A 542 27.61 -9.44 18.53
N ILE A 543 28.31 -8.40 18.06
CA ILE A 543 27.69 -7.10 17.76
C ILE A 543 26.72 -7.24 16.58
N ILE A 544 27.15 -7.86 15.48
CA ILE A 544 26.30 -8.12 14.30
C ILE A 544 25.08 -8.97 14.70
N GLY A 545 25.29 -10.03 15.47
CA GLY A 545 24.21 -10.88 15.98
C GLY A 545 23.18 -10.11 16.79
N LYS A 546 23.63 -9.15 17.61
CA LYS A 546 22.76 -8.27 18.41
C LYS A 546 21.86 -7.38 17.55
N TYR A 547 22.42 -6.69 16.54
CA TYR A 547 21.63 -5.87 15.61
C TYR A 547 20.72 -6.71 14.71
N LYS A 548 21.20 -7.86 14.21
CA LYS A 548 20.42 -8.78 13.39
C LYS A 548 19.20 -9.33 14.15
N LEU A 549 19.38 -9.69 15.42
CA LEU A 549 18.29 -10.13 16.27
C LEU A 549 17.24 -9.02 16.44
N LEU A 550 17.67 -7.79 16.76
CA LEU A 550 16.76 -6.65 16.91
C LEU A 550 15.95 -6.41 15.62
N LEU A 551 16.61 -6.34 14.46
CA LEU A 551 15.94 -6.04 13.19
C LEU A 551 14.97 -7.16 12.78
N SER A 552 15.34 -8.42 12.99
CA SER A 552 14.48 -9.57 12.66
C SER A 552 13.18 -9.61 13.47
N GLN A 553 13.17 -9.11 14.72
CA GLN A 553 11.95 -8.98 15.54
C GLN A 553 10.90 -8.06 14.90
N TYR A 554 11.34 -7.16 14.01
CA TYR A 554 10.48 -6.21 13.31
C TYR A 554 10.34 -6.52 11.81
N ASP A 555 10.72 -7.71 11.34
CA ASP A 555 10.73 -8.09 9.92
C ASP A 555 11.49 -7.04 9.06
N MET A 556 12.68 -6.69 9.55
CA MET A 556 13.66 -5.84 8.87
C MET A 556 14.94 -6.64 8.67
N TYR A 557 15.73 -6.28 7.65
CA TYR A 557 16.86 -7.08 7.21
C TYR A 557 18.18 -6.35 7.41
N LEU A 558 19.22 -7.08 7.82
CA LEU A 558 20.58 -6.56 7.94
C LEU A 558 21.44 -7.13 6.81
N LEU A 559 22.13 -6.24 6.10
CA LEU A 559 23.22 -6.58 5.20
C LEU A 559 24.55 -6.46 5.94
N HIS A 560 25.25 -7.60 6.04
CA HIS A 560 26.62 -7.73 6.53
C HIS A 560 27.23 -9.00 5.90
N ASP A 561 27.97 -8.80 4.80
CA ASP A 561 28.70 -9.82 4.03
C ASP A 561 27.82 -10.91 3.39
N ASN A 562 26.52 -10.67 3.35
CA ASN A 562 25.50 -11.59 2.87
C ASN A 562 24.78 -11.01 1.65
N ILE A 563 24.02 -11.86 0.96
CA ILE A 563 23.16 -11.45 -0.15
C ILE A 563 21.73 -11.47 0.33
N LEU A 564 20.99 -10.38 0.08
CA LEU A 564 19.54 -10.35 0.18
C LEU A 564 18.94 -10.29 -1.22
N TYR A 565 17.86 -11.02 -1.45
CA TYR A 565 17.15 -10.97 -2.72
C TYR A 565 15.65 -11.11 -2.54
N TYR A 566 14.89 -10.52 -3.48
CA TYR A 566 13.44 -10.61 -3.47
C TYR A 566 12.94 -11.73 -4.39
N ASP A 567 12.09 -12.60 -3.87
CA ASP A 567 11.51 -13.71 -4.61
C ASP A 567 10.16 -14.13 -4.03
N ASN A 568 9.20 -14.45 -4.91
CA ASN A 568 7.86 -14.93 -4.52
C ASN A 568 7.19 -14.10 -3.42
N LEU A 569 7.29 -12.77 -3.56
CA LEU A 569 6.75 -11.77 -2.66
C LEU A 569 7.45 -11.65 -1.28
N GLN A 570 8.60 -12.27 -1.08
CA GLN A 570 9.35 -12.28 0.18
C GLN A 570 10.82 -11.94 -0.03
N MET A 571 11.46 -11.40 1.01
CA MET A 571 12.92 -11.27 1.07
C MET A 571 13.54 -12.60 1.53
N LYS A 572 14.67 -12.96 0.95
CA LYS A 572 15.46 -14.14 1.30
C LYS A 572 16.93 -13.77 1.41
N GLU A 573 17.69 -14.60 2.11
CA GLU A 573 19.10 -14.39 2.43
C GLU A 573 19.95 -15.56 1.90
N ILE A 574 21.17 -15.25 1.46
CA ILE A 574 22.30 -16.19 1.38
C ILE A 574 23.33 -15.66 2.38
N SER A 575 23.58 -16.43 3.44
CA SER A 575 24.52 -16.06 4.51
C SER A 575 25.98 -16.03 3.99
N PRO A 576 26.90 -15.38 4.71
CA PRO A 576 28.31 -15.35 4.31
C PRO A 576 28.91 -16.76 4.19
N LEU A 577 28.56 -17.66 5.11
CA LEU A 577 29.01 -19.06 5.10
C LEU A 577 28.47 -19.83 3.88
N GLU A 578 27.19 -19.68 3.55
CA GLU A 578 26.60 -20.29 2.35
C GLU A 578 27.25 -19.73 1.08
N LEU A 579 27.46 -18.41 1.03
CA LEU A 579 28.12 -17.75 -0.07
C LEU A 579 29.54 -18.28 -0.27
N ASP A 580 30.30 -18.47 0.81
CA ASP A 580 31.66 -19.02 0.77
C ASP A 580 31.67 -20.48 0.26
N MET A 581 30.68 -21.28 0.68
CA MET A 581 30.54 -22.69 0.29
C MET A 581 30.10 -22.90 -1.16
N TYR A 582 29.23 -22.06 -1.71
CA TYR A 582 28.79 -22.21 -3.11
C TYR A 582 29.93 -22.02 -4.08
N ASN A 583 30.03 -22.86 -5.11
CA ASN A 583 30.85 -22.48 -6.27
C ASN A 583 30.12 -21.41 -7.12
N GLU A 584 30.86 -20.71 -7.99
CA GLU A 584 30.33 -19.58 -8.77
C GLU A 584 29.14 -20.01 -9.67
N GLU A 585 29.18 -21.21 -10.27
CA GLU A 585 28.11 -21.71 -11.14
C GLU A 585 26.83 -22.04 -10.37
N GLU A 586 26.95 -22.67 -9.19
CA GLU A 586 25.83 -22.98 -8.31
C GLU A 586 25.14 -21.73 -7.79
N ALA A 587 25.93 -20.76 -7.31
CA ALA A 587 25.41 -19.48 -6.84
C ALA A 587 24.67 -18.73 -7.96
N ARG A 588 25.29 -18.66 -9.16
CA ARG A 588 24.66 -18.02 -10.33
C ARG A 588 23.35 -18.69 -10.71
N LYS A 589 23.30 -20.02 -10.71
CA LYS A 589 22.08 -20.78 -11.00
C LYS A 589 20.98 -20.52 -9.96
N TYR A 590 21.36 -20.41 -8.68
CA TYR A 590 20.42 -20.15 -7.59
C TYR A 590 19.81 -18.73 -7.64
N LEU A 591 20.65 -17.74 -7.92
CA LEU A 591 20.27 -16.32 -8.05
C LEU A 591 19.61 -15.98 -9.39
N ASN A 592 19.68 -16.90 -10.36
CA ASN A 592 19.02 -16.73 -11.63
C ASN A 592 17.50 -16.53 -11.45
N GLY A 593 17.00 -15.43 -11.99
CA GLY A 593 15.60 -15.06 -11.93
C GLY A 593 15.13 -14.43 -10.63
N LYS A 594 16.08 -13.92 -9.83
CA LYS A 594 15.84 -13.15 -8.61
C LYS A 594 16.15 -11.68 -8.87
N SER A 595 15.27 -10.78 -8.42
CA SER A 595 15.48 -9.32 -8.50
C SER A 595 14.42 -8.61 -7.63
N PRO A 596 14.77 -7.52 -6.90
CA PRO A 596 16.11 -6.99 -6.67
C PRO A 596 17.05 -7.95 -5.94
N ILE A 597 18.36 -7.73 -6.10
CA ILE A 597 19.46 -8.39 -5.36
C ILE A 597 20.31 -7.31 -4.70
N PHE A 598 20.66 -7.50 -3.44
CA PHE A 598 21.47 -6.62 -2.63
C PHE A 598 22.64 -7.41 -2.03
N PHE A 599 23.83 -6.82 -2.01
CA PHE A 599 25.00 -7.31 -1.29
C PHE A 599 25.61 -6.12 -0.55
N GLY A 600 26.09 -6.32 0.68
CA GLY A 600 26.48 -5.17 1.47
C GLY A 600 26.97 -5.45 2.87
N GLY A 601 27.35 -4.38 3.57
CA GLY A 601 27.89 -4.44 4.92
C GLY A 601 28.56 -3.14 5.34
N ILE A 602 29.45 -3.23 6.32
CA ILE A 602 30.26 -2.07 6.75
C ILE A 602 31.28 -1.72 5.64
N GLY A 603 31.91 -2.73 5.01
CA GLY A 603 32.97 -2.54 4.02
C GLY A 603 34.22 -1.90 4.63
N PHE A 604 34.77 -2.47 5.70
CA PHE A 604 35.82 -1.90 6.57
C PHE A 604 36.95 -1.12 5.86
N SER A 605 37.63 -0.23 6.58
CA SER A 605 38.56 0.75 5.98
C SER A 605 40.03 0.30 5.89
N GLY A 606 40.24 -1.00 5.62
CA GLY A 606 41.56 -1.64 5.59
C GLY A 606 42.53 -1.06 4.56
N LYS A 607 42.02 -0.57 3.42
CA LYS A 607 42.82 0.05 2.35
C LYS A 607 42.98 1.56 2.50
N SER A 608 42.25 2.19 3.42
CA SER A 608 42.36 3.62 3.66
C SER A 608 43.60 3.98 4.48
N SER A 609 44.32 5.00 4.00
CA SER A 609 45.46 5.61 4.71
C SER A 609 45.04 6.71 5.68
N GLN A 610 43.86 7.32 5.48
CA GLN A 610 43.42 8.51 6.22
C GLN A 610 42.32 8.21 7.25
N PHE A 611 41.43 7.26 6.97
CA PHE A 611 40.29 6.93 7.83
C PHE A 611 40.38 5.46 8.20
N ASN A 612 40.97 5.12 9.35
CA ASN A 612 41.22 3.74 9.76
C ASN A 612 41.23 3.56 11.28
N ALA A 613 41.38 2.32 11.75
CA ALA A 613 41.39 1.98 13.17
C ALA A 613 42.46 2.74 13.98
N TYR A 614 43.66 2.99 13.45
CA TYR A 614 44.70 3.76 14.16
C TYR A 614 44.29 5.22 14.41
N ASN A 615 43.44 5.78 13.54
CA ASN A 615 42.87 7.11 13.69
C ASN A 615 41.60 7.11 14.57
N GLY A 616 41.28 5.98 15.20
CA GLY A 616 40.17 5.83 16.13
C GLY A 616 38.81 5.62 15.48
N LEU A 617 38.77 5.27 14.18
CA LEU A 617 37.52 5.07 13.41
C LEU A 617 36.56 4.08 14.10
N TYR A 618 37.09 2.98 14.63
CA TYR A 618 36.33 1.95 15.35
C TYR A 618 36.58 1.97 16.86
N ARG A 619 37.18 3.05 17.38
CA ARG A 619 37.56 3.21 18.80
C ARG A 619 38.41 2.05 19.31
N LEU A 620 37.90 1.30 20.30
CA LEU A 620 38.58 0.15 20.89
C LEU A 620 37.95 -1.18 20.45
N THR A 621 36.97 -1.15 19.56
CA THR A 621 36.19 -2.33 19.16
C THR A 621 36.91 -3.17 18.10
N ILE A 622 37.58 -2.53 17.14
CA ILE A 622 38.31 -3.22 16.06
C ILE A 622 39.74 -2.70 15.99
N SER A 623 40.71 -3.62 15.98
CA SER A 623 42.13 -3.32 15.78
C SER A 623 42.46 -3.07 14.30
N ARG A 624 43.59 -2.42 14.00
CA ARG A 624 43.99 -2.20 12.59
C ARG A 624 44.25 -3.53 11.86
N GLU A 625 44.86 -4.50 12.55
CA GLU A 625 45.13 -5.81 11.98
C GLU A 625 43.83 -6.55 11.62
N GLU A 626 42.82 -6.47 12.48
CA GLU A 626 41.50 -7.04 12.26
C GLU A 626 40.74 -6.31 11.15
N GLU A 627 40.73 -4.97 11.14
CA GLU A 627 40.13 -4.14 10.09
C GLU A 627 40.65 -4.51 8.69
N ILE A 628 41.98 -4.64 8.54
CA ILE A 628 42.60 -5.02 7.26
C ILE A 628 42.08 -6.39 6.82
N LYS A 629 42.08 -7.37 7.72
CA LYS A 629 41.58 -8.72 7.42
C LYS A 629 40.11 -8.72 7.02
N LEU A 630 39.26 -8.01 7.76
CA LEU A 630 37.84 -7.90 7.46
C LEU A 630 37.58 -7.25 6.09
N SER A 631 38.41 -6.28 5.71
CA SER A 631 38.35 -5.64 4.39
C SER A 631 38.76 -6.60 3.27
N GLU A 632 39.82 -7.38 3.48
CA GLU A 632 40.26 -8.42 2.54
C GLU A 632 39.20 -9.52 2.37
N ASP A 633 38.60 -9.99 3.46
CA ASP A 633 37.53 -10.99 3.44
C ASP A 633 36.29 -10.47 2.69
N PHE A 634 35.91 -9.21 2.91
CA PHE A 634 34.81 -8.55 2.18
C PHE A 634 35.11 -8.42 0.68
N ASP A 635 36.30 -7.94 0.32
CA ASP A 635 36.74 -7.78 -1.07
C ASP A 635 36.75 -9.14 -1.79
N ASN A 636 37.24 -10.20 -1.15
CA ASN A 636 37.23 -11.56 -1.71
C ASN A 636 35.81 -12.05 -2.04
N ARG A 637 34.84 -11.82 -1.15
CA ARG A 637 33.42 -12.14 -1.41
C ARG A 637 32.87 -11.27 -2.52
N TYR A 638 33.17 -9.97 -2.49
CA TYR A 638 32.77 -9.04 -3.55
C TYR A 638 33.28 -9.47 -4.93
N GLN A 639 34.55 -9.88 -5.06
CA GLN A 639 35.09 -10.41 -6.32
C GLN A 639 34.34 -11.64 -6.81
N LYS A 640 33.91 -12.51 -5.90
CA LYS A 640 33.05 -13.65 -6.22
C LYS A 640 31.67 -13.18 -6.74
N ILE A 641 31.07 -12.17 -6.10
CA ILE A 641 29.81 -11.56 -6.56
C ILE A 641 29.94 -10.97 -7.97
N VAL A 642 31.04 -10.25 -8.26
CA VAL A 642 31.30 -9.68 -9.60
C VAL A 642 31.26 -10.75 -10.67
N ARG A 643 31.86 -11.92 -10.42
CA ARG A 643 31.85 -13.05 -11.36
C ARG A 643 30.47 -13.69 -11.52
N ILE A 644 29.69 -13.73 -10.45
CA ILE A 644 28.35 -14.34 -10.41
C ILE A 644 27.29 -13.45 -11.07
N MET A 645 27.32 -12.13 -10.87
CA MET A 645 26.15 -11.23 -11.06
C MET A 645 26.33 -10.12 -12.10
N LYS A 646 27.34 -10.18 -12.98
CA LYS A 646 27.67 -9.13 -13.99
C LYS A 646 26.50 -8.57 -14.83
N ASP A 647 25.41 -9.32 -14.94
CA ASP A 647 24.22 -9.07 -15.76
C ASP A 647 22.90 -9.08 -14.95
N MET A 648 22.98 -8.90 -13.62
CA MET A 648 21.81 -8.98 -12.71
C MET A 648 21.46 -7.65 -12.02
N ASN A 649 22.15 -6.55 -12.33
CA ASN A 649 21.97 -5.23 -11.72
C ASN A 649 21.92 -5.23 -10.18
N PRO A 650 22.87 -5.87 -9.47
CA PRO A 650 22.84 -5.88 -8.01
C PRO A 650 23.10 -4.50 -7.43
N ILE A 651 22.53 -4.25 -6.26
CA ILE A 651 22.85 -3.09 -5.43
C ILE A 651 23.94 -3.49 -4.43
N ILE A 652 25.08 -2.83 -4.53
CA ILE A 652 26.20 -2.92 -3.58
C ILE A 652 26.00 -1.81 -2.55
N LEU A 653 25.52 -2.18 -1.36
CA LEU A 653 25.20 -1.26 -0.27
C LEU A 653 26.27 -1.38 0.83
N THR A 654 27.21 -0.46 0.86
CA THR A 654 28.26 -0.44 1.90
C THR A 654 28.21 0.86 2.67
N HIS A 655 28.43 0.84 3.98
CA HIS A 655 28.54 2.10 4.70
C HIS A 655 29.81 2.86 4.25
N MET A 656 30.95 2.18 4.23
CA MET A 656 32.20 2.74 3.70
C MET A 656 32.21 2.77 2.17
N PRO A 657 32.79 3.82 1.55
CA PRO A 657 33.05 3.85 0.11
C PRO A 657 33.92 2.69 -0.39
N ILE A 658 33.80 2.33 -1.67
CA ILE A 658 34.50 1.16 -2.23
C ILE A 658 36.02 1.25 -2.10
N GLU A 659 36.58 2.45 -2.24
CA GLU A 659 38.01 2.73 -2.12
C GLU A 659 38.59 2.42 -0.72
N CYS A 660 37.74 2.27 0.30
CA CYS A 660 38.16 1.90 1.64
C CYS A 660 38.48 0.41 1.77
N TRP A 661 37.87 -0.44 0.94
CA TRP A 661 37.93 -1.91 1.07
C TRP A 661 38.31 -2.66 -0.21
N SER A 662 38.21 -2.08 -1.41
CA SER A 662 38.62 -2.72 -2.66
C SER A 662 39.55 -1.86 -3.50
N ASP A 663 40.41 -2.51 -4.31
CA ASP A 663 41.25 -1.85 -5.31
C ASP A 663 40.58 -1.87 -6.70
N GLU A 664 39.46 -2.58 -6.84
CA GLU A 664 38.73 -2.66 -8.09
C GLU A 664 38.01 -1.36 -8.42
N LYS A 665 37.78 -1.16 -9.72
CA LYS A 665 36.94 -0.05 -10.20
C LYS A 665 35.46 -0.46 -10.16
N TYR A 666 34.59 0.54 -10.24
CA TYR A 666 33.15 0.33 -10.39
C TYR A 666 32.84 -0.57 -11.60
N ILE A 667 32.02 -1.58 -11.37
CA ILE A 667 31.62 -2.59 -12.36
C ILE A 667 30.38 -2.09 -13.12
N PRO A 668 30.39 -2.15 -14.46
CA PRO A 668 29.21 -1.90 -15.29
C PRO A 668 27.94 -2.60 -14.78
N ASN A 669 26.81 -1.90 -14.83
CA ASN A 669 25.48 -2.37 -14.39
C ASN A 669 25.31 -2.55 -12.88
N PHE A 670 26.37 -2.52 -12.07
CA PHE A 670 26.25 -2.55 -10.62
C PHE A 670 25.86 -1.17 -10.12
N ILE A 671 25.07 -1.13 -9.06
CA ILE A 671 24.62 0.11 -8.42
C ILE A 671 25.30 0.20 -7.06
N TYR A 672 26.12 1.22 -6.85
CA TYR A 672 26.85 1.41 -5.60
C TYR A 672 26.15 2.48 -4.77
N VAL A 673 25.83 2.13 -3.52
CA VAL A 673 25.23 3.04 -2.55
C VAL A 673 26.14 3.07 -1.32
N SER A 674 26.61 4.26 -0.94
CA SER A 674 27.56 4.42 0.17
C SER A 674 27.38 5.68 1.02
N GLY A 675 27.92 5.66 2.24
CA GLY A 675 27.87 6.75 3.23
C GLY A 675 29.25 7.21 3.73
N HIS A 676 29.35 7.48 5.03
CA HIS A 676 30.56 7.73 5.83
C HIS A 676 31.31 9.06 5.60
N THR A 677 31.43 9.50 4.35
CA THR A 677 32.27 10.65 3.99
C THR A 677 31.69 11.99 4.40
N HIS A 678 30.37 12.05 4.64
CA HIS A 678 29.56 13.25 4.80
C HIS A 678 29.67 14.23 3.62
N ARG A 679 30.10 13.71 2.46
CA ARG A 679 30.26 14.45 1.21
C ARG A 679 29.35 13.83 0.16
N ASN A 680 28.30 14.56 -0.16
CA ASN A 680 27.30 14.14 -1.11
C ASN A 680 27.89 14.11 -2.52
N SER A 681 27.88 12.92 -3.13
CA SER A 681 28.32 12.70 -4.51
C SER A 681 27.37 11.76 -5.24
N PHE A 682 27.19 12.01 -6.54
CA PHE A 682 26.28 11.28 -7.41
C PHE A 682 26.86 11.17 -8.81
N SER A 683 26.78 9.99 -9.41
CA SER A 683 27.16 9.75 -10.81
C SER A 683 26.35 8.58 -11.36
N ASP A 684 25.47 8.82 -12.33
CA ASP A 684 24.76 7.78 -13.07
C ASP A 684 24.76 8.12 -14.56
N ASP A 685 25.59 7.42 -15.33
CA ASP A 685 25.62 7.53 -16.80
C ASP A 685 24.86 6.37 -17.49
N GLY A 686 24.11 5.58 -16.70
CA GLY A 686 23.45 4.35 -17.12
C GLY A 686 24.36 3.11 -17.13
N ASN A 687 25.67 3.28 -16.98
CA ASN A 687 26.66 2.20 -16.97
C ASN A 687 27.37 2.09 -15.62
N ILE A 688 27.97 3.18 -15.14
CA ILE A 688 28.53 3.36 -13.80
C ILE A 688 27.53 4.17 -12.97
N ARG A 689 27.08 3.60 -11.86
CA ARG A 689 25.96 4.13 -11.07
C ARG A 689 26.34 4.20 -9.59
N ILE A 690 26.57 5.41 -9.10
CA ILE A 690 27.10 5.71 -7.77
C ILE A 690 26.16 6.69 -7.06
N TYR A 691 25.73 6.31 -5.87
CA TYR A 691 24.75 7.00 -5.05
C TYR A 691 25.29 7.20 -3.63
N ALA A 692 25.86 8.38 -3.38
CA ALA A 692 26.36 8.78 -2.07
C ALA A 692 25.94 10.22 -1.74
N ASP A 693 24.79 10.65 -2.24
CA ASP A 693 24.27 12.03 -2.26
C ASP A 693 23.20 12.33 -1.19
N ASN A 694 22.98 11.40 -0.26
CA ASN A 694 22.00 11.57 0.83
C ASN A 694 22.55 11.12 2.19
N GLN A 695 23.77 11.58 2.48
CA GLN A 695 24.40 11.47 3.79
C GLN A 695 23.96 12.67 4.63
N ILE A 696 23.12 12.45 5.64
CA ILE A 696 22.51 13.53 6.41
C ILE A 696 23.55 14.23 7.30
N GLY A 697 24.51 13.47 7.81
CA GLY A 697 25.62 13.96 8.61
C GLY A 697 25.17 14.60 9.93
N TYR A 698 25.95 15.56 10.39
CA TYR A 698 25.88 16.12 11.75
C TYR A 698 24.88 17.27 11.93
N SER A 699 24.03 17.55 10.93
CA SER A 699 22.94 18.53 11.06
C SER A 699 22.07 18.24 12.29
N GLU A 700 21.82 19.26 13.10
CA GLU A 700 20.93 19.22 14.26
C GLU A 700 19.44 19.34 13.85
N THR A 701 19.17 19.71 12.60
CA THR A 701 17.81 20.03 12.15
C THR A 701 17.07 18.81 11.59
N ILE A 702 15.87 18.53 12.10
CA ILE A 702 15.01 17.45 11.59
C ILE A 702 14.61 17.71 10.13
N SER A 703 14.43 18.98 9.76
CA SER A 703 14.07 19.38 8.40
C SER A 703 15.10 18.99 7.34
N SER A 704 16.31 18.57 7.71
CA SER A 704 17.29 18.03 6.76
C SER A 704 17.09 16.53 6.47
N VAL A 705 16.25 15.81 7.22
CA VAL A 705 16.03 14.36 7.04
C VAL A 705 15.14 14.10 5.84
N HIS A 706 15.72 13.75 4.70
CA HIS A 706 14.98 13.46 3.47
C HIS A 706 15.39 12.13 2.84
N LEU A 707 14.53 11.57 1.98
CA LEU A 707 14.85 10.39 1.19
C LEU A 707 15.34 10.73 -0.21
N ALA A 708 16.48 10.17 -0.59
CA ALA A 708 16.89 10.08 -1.99
C ALA A 708 16.34 8.81 -2.65
N SER A 709 16.38 8.77 -3.98
CA SER A 709 15.86 7.64 -4.76
C SER A 709 16.77 7.27 -5.92
N LEU A 710 16.75 5.99 -6.28
CA LEU A 710 17.38 5.46 -7.48
C LEU A 710 16.40 4.58 -8.27
N LEU A 711 16.65 4.46 -9.57
CA LEU A 711 15.90 3.56 -10.46
C LEU A 711 16.64 2.24 -10.64
N LEU A 712 15.97 1.14 -10.35
CA LEU A 712 16.49 -0.21 -10.56
C LEU A 712 15.73 -0.89 -11.69
N ASN A 713 16.41 -1.28 -12.76
CA ASN A 713 15.85 -2.17 -13.77
C ASN A 713 15.76 -3.59 -13.19
N THR A 714 14.53 -4.06 -12.97
CA THR A 714 14.25 -5.39 -12.39
C THR A 714 14.18 -6.49 -13.43
N THR A 715 14.39 -6.16 -14.71
CA THR A 715 14.37 -7.17 -15.75
C THR A 715 15.60 -8.06 -15.66
N TYR A 716 15.39 -9.33 -15.95
CA TYR A 716 16.44 -10.34 -15.98
C TYR A 716 16.13 -11.36 -17.06
N ASP A 717 17.14 -12.13 -17.47
CA ASP A 717 17.01 -13.16 -18.49
C ASP A 717 17.38 -14.53 -17.91
N THR A 718 16.35 -15.35 -17.69
CA THR A 718 16.51 -16.71 -17.13
C THR A 718 17.40 -17.63 -17.98
N PHE A 719 17.55 -17.35 -19.27
CA PHE A 719 18.28 -18.19 -20.21
C PHE A 719 19.55 -17.51 -20.75
N ILE A 720 20.04 -16.47 -20.09
CA ILE A 720 21.18 -15.67 -20.55
C ILE A 720 22.42 -16.53 -20.83
N ASP A 721 22.69 -17.53 -19.98
CA ASP A 721 23.87 -18.42 -20.09
C ASP A 721 23.72 -19.53 -21.13
N TYR A 722 22.52 -19.73 -21.69
CA TYR A 722 22.32 -20.75 -22.73
C TYR A 722 23.02 -20.30 -24.01
N LYS A 723 23.64 -21.23 -24.73
CA LYS A 723 24.11 -20.96 -26.09
C LYS A 723 22.91 -20.87 -27.04
N ASP A 724 23.16 -20.38 -28.25
CA ASP A 724 22.15 -20.45 -29.31
C ASP A 724 21.83 -21.92 -29.63
N GLY A 725 20.54 -22.24 -29.75
CA GLY A 725 20.07 -23.60 -29.98
C GLY A 725 18.60 -23.83 -29.63
N VAL A 726 18.21 -25.10 -29.68
CA VAL A 726 16.85 -25.59 -29.35
C VAL A 726 16.94 -26.41 -28.07
N TYR A 727 16.15 -26.04 -27.06
CA TYR A 727 16.20 -26.63 -25.73
C TYR A 727 14.81 -27.04 -25.26
N ASN A 728 14.73 -28.17 -24.56
CA ASN A 728 13.54 -28.52 -23.78
C ASN A 728 13.58 -27.79 -22.45
N ILE A 729 12.49 -27.10 -22.11
CA ILE A 729 12.36 -26.33 -20.87
C ILE A 729 11.10 -26.71 -20.11
N THR A 730 11.03 -26.34 -18.84
CA THR A 730 9.84 -26.53 -18.02
C THR A 730 8.87 -25.34 -18.13
N SER A 731 7.60 -25.57 -17.79
CA SER A 731 6.61 -24.48 -17.66
C SER A 731 7.03 -23.44 -16.62
N GLU A 732 7.79 -23.83 -15.59
CA GLU A 732 8.31 -22.92 -14.57
C GLU A 732 9.42 -22.02 -15.12
N GLN A 733 10.38 -22.57 -15.87
CA GLN A 733 11.42 -21.77 -16.53
C GLN A 733 10.82 -20.75 -17.50
N TYR A 734 9.80 -21.14 -18.29
CA TYR A 734 9.08 -20.22 -19.16
C TYR A 734 8.39 -19.08 -18.38
N LYS A 735 7.72 -19.39 -17.27
CA LYS A 735 7.09 -18.38 -16.40
C LYS A 735 8.12 -17.43 -15.80
N ASN A 736 9.24 -17.96 -15.31
CA ASN A 736 10.30 -17.16 -14.71
C ASN A 736 10.96 -16.23 -15.72
N PHE A 737 11.17 -16.69 -16.96
CA PHE A 737 11.68 -15.86 -18.05
C PHE A 737 10.71 -14.73 -18.40
N LEU A 738 9.42 -15.02 -18.56
CA LEU A 738 8.43 -13.98 -18.87
C LEU A 738 8.27 -12.99 -17.71
N ARG A 739 8.34 -13.45 -16.45
CA ARG A 739 8.40 -12.60 -15.26
C ARG A 739 9.60 -11.66 -15.35
N GLY A 740 10.78 -12.19 -15.67
CA GLY A 740 12.02 -11.42 -15.83
C GLY A 740 11.98 -10.42 -16.98
N LYS A 741 11.23 -10.67 -18.05
CA LYS A 741 11.01 -9.70 -19.13
C LYS A 741 9.81 -8.78 -18.87
N ASN A 742 9.20 -8.81 -17.69
CA ASN A 742 7.95 -8.07 -17.37
C ASN A 742 6.85 -8.29 -18.42
N VAL A 743 6.68 -9.53 -18.86
CA VAL A 743 5.63 -9.93 -19.79
C VAL A 743 4.55 -10.68 -19.03
N ARG A 744 3.33 -10.16 -19.06
CA ARG A 744 2.16 -10.83 -18.45
C ARG A 744 1.98 -12.21 -19.07
N CYS A 745 1.92 -13.23 -18.22
CA CYS A 745 1.77 -14.62 -18.61
C CYS A 745 0.58 -15.24 -17.88
N ASN A 746 -0.32 -15.87 -18.64
CA ASN A 746 -1.38 -16.73 -18.10
C ASN A 746 -1.18 -18.13 -18.69
N TYR A 747 -0.28 -18.92 -18.08
CA TYR A 747 0.07 -20.25 -18.56
C TYR A 747 -0.07 -21.32 -17.47
N ASN A 748 -1.24 -21.95 -17.41
CA ASN A 748 -1.55 -23.03 -16.45
C ASN A 748 -1.68 -24.39 -17.13
N ARG A 749 -0.89 -24.62 -18.18
CA ARG A 749 -0.89 -25.86 -18.97
C ARG A 749 0.39 -26.66 -18.71
N THR A 750 0.27 -27.97 -18.82
CA THR A 750 1.40 -28.91 -18.80
C THR A 750 1.51 -29.51 -20.20
N PRO A 751 2.37 -28.96 -21.07
CA PRO A 751 2.54 -29.45 -22.44
C PRO A 751 3.25 -30.81 -22.46
N TYR A 752 3.16 -31.54 -23.59
CA TYR A 752 3.93 -32.78 -23.74
C TYR A 752 5.43 -32.46 -23.82
N LYS A 753 5.80 -31.48 -24.65
CA LYS A 753 7.12 -30.84 -24.64
C LYS A 753 6.98 -29.32 -24.81
N LEU A 754 7.91 -28.58 -24.25
CA LEU A 754 8.03 -27.14 -24.41
C LEU A 754 9.45 -26.81 -24.86
N TYR A 755 9.57 -26.26 -26.06
CA TYR A 755 10.83 -25.84 -26.65
C TYR A 755 11.07 -24.35 -26.40
N MET A 756 12.29 -24.02 -26.02
CA MET A 756 12.87 -22.68 -26.17
C MET A 756 13.87 -22.72 -27.32
N LEU A 757 13.68 -21.84 -28.28
CA LEU A 757 14.65 -21.56 -29.34
C LEU A 757 15.34 -20.25 -28.96
N LYS A 758 16.65 -20.30 -28.76
CA LYS A 758 17.47 -19.11 -28.49
C LYS A 758 18.38 -18.85 -29.69
N ARG A 759 18.34 -17.64 -30.24
CA ARG A 759 19.22 -17.26 -31.36
C ARG A 759 19.54 -15.77 -31.30
N GLN A 760 20.83 -15.42 -31.19
CA GLN A 760 21.33 -14.03 -31.15
C GLN A 760 20.58 -13.13 -30.14
N GLY A 761 20.30 -13.66 -28.95
CA GLY A 761 19.58 -12.92 -27.89
C GLY A 761 18.07 -12.88 -28.05
N TYR A 762 17.51 -13.45 -29.12
CA TYR A 762 16.07 -13.64 -29.30
C TYR A 762 15.60 -15.01 -28.84
N TYR A 763 14.34 -15.07 -28.41
CA TYR A 763 13.68 -16.25 -27.87
C TYR A 763 12.37 -16.53 -28.57
N CYS A 764 12.14 -17.79 -28.97
CA CYS A 764 10.85 -18.28 -29.44
C CYS A 764 10.45 -19.49 -28.60
N PHE A 765 9.19 -19.54 -28.16
CA PHE A 765 8.67 -20.60 -27.30
C PHE A 765 7.60 -21.40 -28.03
N ILE A 766 7.82 -22.71 -28.18
CA ILE A 766 6.95 -23.59 -28.96
C ILE A 766 6.52 -24.78 -28.10
N SER A 767 5.22 -24.93 -27.92
CA SER A 767 4.62 -26.08 -27.26
C SER A 767 4.34 -27.19 -28.28
N GLU A 768 4.65 -28.42 -27.91
CA GLU A 768 4.27 -29.61 -28.65
C GLU A 768 3.19 -30.38 -27.88
N SER A 769 2.13 -30.77 -28.59
CA SER A 769 1.09 -31.65 -28.06
C SER A 769 1.45 -33.13 -28.23
N LYS A 770 0.71 -34.02 -27.58
CA LYS A 770 0.88 -35.48 -27.77
C LYS A 770 0.73 -35.95 -29.22
N ASN A 771 0.01 -35.19 -30.06
CA ASN A 771 -0.19 -35.51 -31.47
C ASN A 771 0.89 -34.89 -32.37
N HIS A 772 2.03 -34.47 -31.81
CA HIS A 772 3.13 -33.78 -32.51
C HIS A 772 2.73 -32.47 -33.22
N GLN A 773 1.57 -31.90 -32.88
CA GLN A 773 1.22 -30.55 -33.33
C GLN A 773 2.04 -29.52 -32.54
N LEU A 774 2.78 -28.68 -33.28
CA LEU A 774 3.52 -27.54 -32.73
C LEU A 774 2.63 -26.30 -32.65
N CYS A 775 2.81 -25.51 -31.60
CA CYS A 775 2.13 -24.24 -31.38
C CYS A 775 3.09 -23.21 -30.77
N ILE A 776 3.21 -22.04 -31.38
CA ILE A 776 3.96 -20.91 -30.79
C ILE A 776 3.18 -20.33 -29.60
N LEU A 777 3.91 -19.92 -28.57
CA LEU A 777 3.36 -19.31 -27.37
C LEU A 777 3.40 -17.77 -27.43
N HIS A 778 2.22 -17.18 -27.24
CA HIS A 778 2.06 -15.74 -27.03
C HIS A 778 1.60 -15.45 -25.59
N GLY A 779 2.54 -15.38 -24.64
CA GLY A 779 2.23 -15.10 -23.23
C GLY A 779 1.34 -16.17 -22.57
N GLY A 780 1.39 -17.38 -23.14
CA GLY A 780 0.59 -18.53 -22.73
C GLY A 780 -0.55 -18.89 -23.68
N ALA A 781 -0.96 -18.00 -24.59
CA ALA A 781 -1.88 -18.37 -25.67
C ALA A 781 -1.16 -19.24 -26.73
N LEU A 782 -1.87 -20.22 -27.30
CA LEU A 782 -1.33 -21.14 -28.31
C LEU A 782 -1.80 -20.69 -29.70
N LYS A 783 -0.87 -20.55 -30.65
CA LYS A 783 -1.19 -20.42 -32.08
C LYS A 783 -0.56 -21.60 -32.82
N LYS A 784 -1.37 -22.31 -33.61
CA LYS A 784 -0.90 -23.47 -34.38
C LYS A 784 0.17 -23.03 -35.39
N LEU A 785 1.13 -23.91 -35.58
CA LEU A 785 2.24 -23.78 -36.51
C LEU A 785 2.08 -24.83 -37.63
N GLU A 786 2.42 -24.47 -38.87
CA GLU A 786 2.16 -25.31 -40.05
C GLU A 786 3.21 -26.42 -40.21
N GLN A 787 4.49 -26.05 -40.13
CA GLN A 787 5.59 -27.01 -40.15
C GLN A 787 5.65 -27.79 -38.84
N LYS A 788 5.88 -29.10 -38.95
CA LYS A 788 5.95 -30.02 -37.80
C LYS A 788 7.35 -30.19 -37.24
N ASP A 789 8.38 -29.83 -37.99
CA ASP A 789 9.77 -29.91 -37.55
C ASP A 789 10.16 -28.66 -36.76
N ILE A 790 10.66 -28.85 -35.55
CA ILE A 790 11.14 -27.77 -34.69
C ILE A 790 12.37 -27.06 -35.28
N ASN A 791 13.22 -27.79 -36.02
CA ASN A 791 14.45 -27.24 -36.59
C ASN A 791 14.18 -26.24 -37.70
N TYR A 792 13.05 -26.37 -38.41
CA TYR A 792 12.60 -25.38 -39.39
C TYR A 792 12.45 -24.00 -38.73
N TYR A 793 11.81 -23.93 -37.56
CA TYR A 793 11.63 -22.68 -36.84
C TYR A 793 12.97 -22.13 -36.34
N TYR A 794 13.88 -22.98 -35.88
CA TYR A 794 15.19 -22.50 -35.46
C TYR A 794 16.01 -21.92 -36.62
N SER A 795 16.05 -22.59 -37.77
CA SER A 795 16.84 -22.15 -38.94
C SER A 795 16.30 -20.88 -39.60
N HIS A 796 14.98 -20.65 -39.57
CA HIS A 796 14.33 -19.47 -40.17
C HIS A 796 13.96 -18.39 -39.14
N MET A 797 14.37 -18.53 -37.87
CA MET A 797 14.02 -17.59 -36.80
C MET A 797 14.46 -16.15 -37.08
N LEU A 798 15.65 -15.95 -37.64
CA LEU A 798 16.15 -14.61 -37.95
C LEU A 798 15.37 -13.98 -39.11
N GLU A 799 15.04 -14.74 -40.15
CA GLU A 799 14.20 -14.26 -41.26
C GLU A 799 12.81 -13.81 -40.78
N ALA A 800 12.21 -14.58 -39.86
CA ALA A 800 10.96 -14.21 -39.22
C ALA A 800 11.07 -12.91 -38.39
N ILE A 801 12.21 -12.69 -37.74
CA ILE A 801 12.47 -11.49 -36.94
C ILE A 801 12.69 -10.29 -37.86
N ASP A 802 13.45 -10.45 -38.95
CA ASP A 802 13.69 -9.41 -39.94
C ASP A 802 12.38 -8.90 -40.56
N LEU A 803 11.44 -9.80 -40.85
CA LEU A 803 10.09 -9.41 -41.30
C LEU A 803 9.35 -8.55 -40.26
N ILE A 804 9.49 -8.82 -38.97
CA ILE A 804 8.88 -7.98 -37.93
C ILE A 804 9.58 -6.62 -37.84
N TYR A 805 10.89 -6.57 -38.06
CA TYR A 805 11.67 -5.32 -38.06
C TYR A 805 11.31 -4.38 -39.21
N GLU A 806 10.63 -4.84 -40.26
CA GLU A 806 10.04 -3.95 -41.27
C GLU A 806 9.03 -2.96 -40.64
N LEU A 807 8.47 -3.26 -39.47
CA LEU A 807 7.57 -2.39 -38.70
C LEU A 807 8.31 -1.37 -37.80
N GLU A 808 9.64 -1.40 -37.72
CA GLU A 808 10.41 -0.53 -36.82
C GLU A 808 10.18 0.97 -37.06
N PRO A 809 10.05 1.48 -38.31
CA PRO A 809 9.73 2.88 -38.55
C PRO A 809 8.43 3.31 -37.87
N TYR A 810 7.42 2.45 -37.87
CA TYR A 810 6.15 2.70 -37.18
C TYR A 810 6.34 2.74 -35.66
N TYR A 811 7.09 1.79 -35.08
CA TYR A 811 7.38 1.79 -33.64
C TYR A 811 8.18 3.03 -33.20
N HIS A 812 9.09 3.54 -34.02
CA HIS A 812 9.80 4.79 -33.73
C HIS A 812 8.85 5.97 -33.59
N ILE A 813 7.84 6.08 -34.46
CA ILE A 813 6.80 7.12 -34.37
C ILE A 813 6.06 6.99 -33.04
N GLN A 814 5.61 5.78 -32.67
CA GLN A 814 4.91 5.56 -31.41
C GLN A 814 5.76 5.89 -30.19
N LYS A 815 7.05 5.51 -30.19
CA LYS A 815 8.00 5.83 -29.11
C LYS A 815 8.19 7.35 -28.96
N ASN A 816 8.24 8.09 -30.07
CA ASN A 816 8.37 9.54 -30.01
C ASN A 816 7.10 10.20 -29.45
N VAL A 817 5.90 9.76 -29.89
CA VAL A 817 4.63 10.21 -29.32
C VAL A 817 4.53 9.86 -27.82
N SER A 818 4.93 8.66 -27.43
CA SER A 818 4.98 8.23 -26.02
C SER A 818 5.84 9.15 -25.16
N LYS A 819 7.06 9.49 -25.62
CA LYS A 819 7.95 10.44 -24.93
C LYS A 819 7.31 11.81 -24.77
N GLU A 820 6.66 12.31 -25.82
CA GLU A 820 5.96 13.59 -25.81
C GLU A 820 4.77 13.61 -24.83
N ILE A 821 4.01 12.51 -24.73
CA ILE A 821 2.94 12.38 -23.74
C ILE A 821 3.48 12.31 -22.32
N LYS A 822 4.58 11.60 -22.09
CA LYS A 822 5.25 11.57 -20.78
C LYS A 822 5.75 12.96 -20.37
N ALA A 823 6.33 13.71 -21.30
CA ALA A 823 6.86 15.06 -21.06
C ALA A 823 5.79 16.09 -20.61
N ILE A 824 4.51 15.85 -20.91
CA ILE A 824 3.39 16.67 -20.43
C ILE A 824 2.72 16.10 -19.17
N GLY A 825 3.22 14.98 -18.63
CA GLY A 825 2.73 14.31 -17.42
C GLY A 825 1.76 13.15 -17.65
N GLY A 826 1.57 12.71 -18.90
CA GLY A 826 0.76 11.55 -19.25
C GLY A 826 1.51 10.21 -19.10
N SER A 827 0.79 9.10 -19.24
CA SER A 827 1.33 7.74 -19.12
C SER A 827 2.32 7.40 -20.25
N GLY A 828 1.93 7.70 -21.49
CA GLY A 828 2.69 7.33 -22.69
C GLY A 828 2.77 5.82 -22.95
N TYR A 829 1.99 4.99 -22.25
CA TYR A 829 2.02 3.53 -22.41
C TYR A 829 1.58 3.12 -23.82
N ILE A 830 2.40 2.32 -24.51
CA ILE A 830 2.14 1.86 -25.88
C ILE A 830 1.54 0.44 -25.83
N HIS A 831 0.37 0.23 -26.45
CA HIS A 831 -0.19 -1.10 -26.64
C HIS A 831 -0.80 -1.25 -28.04
N GLY A 832 -0.08 -1.97 -28.90
CA GLY A 832 -0.48 -2.10 -30.30
C GLY A 832 -0.42 -0.75 -31.01
N CYS A 833 -1.55 -0.25 -31.51
CA CYS A 833 -1.65 1.05 -32.19
C CYS A 833 -1.92 2.24 -31.25
N ILE A 834 -2.06 2.00 -29.94
CA ILE A 834 -2.58 3.00 -28.99
C ILE A 834 -1.44 3.48 -28.07
N VAL A 835 -1.41 4.79 -27.82
CA VAL A 835 -0.59 5.43 -26.78
C VAL A 835 -1.52 6.04 -25.74
N ASP A 836 -1.45 5.57 -24.50
CA ASP A 836 -2.30 6.04 -23.42
C ASP A 836 -1.82 7.39 -22.87
N ILE A 837 -2.74 8.32 -22.68
CA ILE A 837 -2.49 9.59 -21.99
C ILE A 837 -2.76 9.40 -20.49
N ASP A 838 -3.93 8.85 -20.17
CA ASP A 838 -4.30 8.39 -18.84
C ASP A 838 -5.22 7.17 -18.97
N TYR A 839 -5.97 6.83 -17.91
CA TYR A 839 -6.84 5.66 -17.91
C TYR A 839 -8.00 5.73 -18.93
N TYR A 840 -8.49 6.93 -19.25
CA TYR A 840 -9.65 7.12 -20.13
C TYR A 840 -9.34 7.85 -21.44
N ASN A 841 -8.22 8.56 -21.49
CA ASN A 841 -7.79 9.38 -22.63
C ASN A 841 -6.62 8.71 -23.36
N HIS A 842 -6.73 8.61 -24.68
CA HIS A 842 -5.83 7.82 -25.51
C HIS A 842 -5.53 8.50 -26.86
N ILE A 843 -4.47 8.05 -27.52
CA ILE A 843 -4.13 8.38 -28.91
C ILE A 843 -4.03 7.10 -29.72
N TYR A 844 -4.83 6.96 -30.77
CA TYR A 844 -4.68 5.90 -31.76
C TYR A 844 -3.84 6.41 -32.93
N ILE A 845 -2.79 5.69 -33.31
CA ILE A 845 -1.99 5.97 -34.50
C ILE A 845 -2.35 4.89 -35.53
N ASN A 846 -2.85 5.29 -36.69
CA ASN A 846 -3.21 4.34 -37.74
C ASN A 846 -1.94 3.81 -38.44
N PRO A 847 -1.73 2.48 -38.51
CA PRO A 847 -0.53 1.91 -39.13
C PRO A 847 -0.44 2.08 -40.64
N PHE A 848 -1.54 2.42 -41.34
CA PHE A 848 -1.57 2.53 -42.80
C PHE A 848 -1.29 3.94 -43.32
N ASP A 849 -1.80 4.97 -42.64
CA ASP A 849 -1.72 6.37 -43.10
C ASP A 849 -1.11 7.33 -42.06
N LEU A 850 -0.74 6.79 -40.88
CA LEU A 850 -0.18 7.52 -39.75
C LEU A 850 -1.11 8.59 -39.16
N THR A 851 -2.42 8.52 -39.42
CA THR A 851 -3.39 9.42 -38.80
C THR A 851 -3.40 9.22 -37.27
N CYS A 852 -3.17 10.31 -36.54
CA CYS A 852 -3.16 10.42 -35.09
C CYS A 852 -4.54 10.87 -34.61
N THR A 853 -5.28 9.96 -33.95
CA THR A 853 -6.66 10.18 -33.50
C THR A 853 -6.73 10.17 -31.97
N PRO A 854 -6.86 11.33 -31.31
CA PRO A 854 -7.12 11.44 -29.89
C PRO A 854 -8.56 11.04 -29.56
N TYR A 855 -8.76 10.24 -28.52
CA TYR A 855 -10.10 9.82 -28.10
C TYR A 855 -10.23 9.58 -26.60
N PHE A 856 -11.46 9.70 -26.12
CA PHE A 856 -11.89 9.27 -24.79
C PHE A 856 -12.68 7.96 -24.90
N ALA A 857 -12.49 7.01 -23.99
CA ALA A 857 -13.20 5.73 -24.01
C ALA A 857 -13.90 5.42 -22.68
N TRP A 858 -15.20 5.10 -22.72
CA TRP A 858 -15.89 4.52 -21.56
C TRP A 858 -15.65 3.00 -21.48
N ASN A 859 -15.60 2.36 -22.65
CA ASN A 859 -15.35 0.95 -22.83
C ASN A 859 -14.79 0.72 -24.26
N MET A 860 -14.59 -0.54 -24.66
CA MET A 860 -14.06 -0.86 -25.99
C MET A 860 -14.99 -0.48 -27.15
N GLU A 861 -16.29 -0.37 -26.93
CA GLU A 861 -17.29 -0.03 -27.94
C GLU A 861 -17.52 1.49 -27.98
N ASP A 862 -17.84 2.11 -26.84
CA ASP A 862 -18.18 3.53 -26.74
C ASP A 862 -16.95 4.44 -26.63
N LYS A 863 -16.62 5.12 -27.73
CA LYS A 863 -15.49 6.06 -27.82
C LYS A 863 -15.94 7.43 -28.35
N MET A 864 -15.33 8.50 -27.85
CA MET A 864 -15.52 9.87 -28.33
C MET A 864 -14.22 10.34 -28.98
N LEU A 865 -14.21 10.54 -30.29
CA LEU A 865 -13.06 11.02 -31.05
C LEU A 865 -12.99 12.55 -30.98
N TYR A 866 -11.77 13.10 -30.91
CA TYR A 866 -11.54 14.54 -30.86
C TYR A 866 -10.73 15.02 -32.07
N PRO A 867 -10.97 16.26 -32.54
CA PRO A 867 -10.26 16.82 -33.70
C PRO A 867 -8.78 17.10 -33.43
N SER A 868 -8.37 17.24 -32.17
CA SER A 868 -6.98 17.46 -31.77
C SER A 868 -6.74 17.04 -30.32
N LEU A 869 -5.48 16.81 -29.98
CA LEU A 869 -5.06 16.49 -28.60
C LEU A 869 -5.41 17.63 -27.64
N SER A 870 -5.21 18.87 -28.06
CA SER A 870 -5.54 20.07 -27.28
C SER A 870 -7.00 20.08 -26.84
N LYS A 871 -7.93 19.77 -27.75
CA LYS A 871 -9.37 19.72 -27.46
C LYS A 871 -9.76 18.59 -26.50
N LEU A 872 -9.11 17.43 -26.61
CA LEU A 872 -9.31 16.32 -25.67
C LEU A 872 -8.88 16.73 -24.26
N LEU A 873 -7.67 17.27 -24.12
CA LEU A 873 -7.11 17.65 -22.81
C LEU A 873 -7.89 18.81 -22.18
N GLU A 874 -8.27 19.83 -22.95
CA GLU A 874 -9.08 20.97 -22.48
C GLU A 874 -10.39 20.52 -21.82
N GLU A 875 -11.06 19.50 -22.36
CA GLU A 875 -12.34 19.01 -21.84
C GLU A 875 -12.17 17.96 -20.72
N ARG A 876 -11.15 17.10 -20.79
CA ARG A 876 -11.08 15.88 -19.98
C ARG A 876 -9.96 15.86 -18.96
N ASN A 877 -8.95 16.72 -19.08
CA ASN A 877 -7.81 16.73 -18.18
C ASN A 877 -7.14 18.12 -18.11
N GLU A 878 -7.71 19.01 -17.31
CA GLU A 878 -7.23 20.40 -17.15
C GLU A 878 -5.77 20.47 -16.71
N THR A 879 -5.31 19.55 -15.87
CA THR A 879 -3.91 19.55 -15.40
C THR A 879 -2.93 19.28 -16.55
N LEU A 880 -3.18 18.24 -17.36
CA LEU A 880 -2.35 17.96 -18.53
C LEU A 880 -2.49 19.04 -19.61
N PHE A 881 -3.66 19.66 -19.74
CA PHE A 881 -3.87 20.78 -20.65
C PHE A 881 -3.02 22.00 -20.27
N LEU A 882 -2.92 22.31 -18.98
CA LEU A 882 -2.05 23.39 -18.48
C LEU A 882 -0.58 23.08 -18.77
N ASN A 883 -0.11 21.85 -18.53
CA ASN A 883 1.25 21.44 -18.87
C ASN A 883 1.52 21.54 -20.38
N TYR A 884 0.57 21.08 -21.20
CA TYR A 884 0.59 21.18 -22.65
C TYR A 884 0.69 22.65 -23.13
N LYS A 885 -0.01 23.58 -22.48
CA LYS A 885 0.05 25.02 -22.78
C LYS A 885 1.31 25.72 -22.26
N GLN A 886 1.83 25.33 -21.09
CA GLN A 886 2.97 25.97 -20.44
C GLN A 886 4.32 25.64 -21.12
N GLY A 887 4.36 24.65 -22.01
CA GLY A 887 5.46 24.50 -22.96
C GLY A 887 6.72 23.82 -22.40
N THR A 888 6.62 22.57 -21.98
CA THR A 888 7.81 21.70 -21.84
C THR A 888 8.24 21.16 -23.21
N LYS A 889 8.70 22.09 -24.07
CA LYS A 889 9.21 21.96 -25.45
C LYS A 889 8.16 21.50 -26.48
N GLN A 890 8.16 22.12 -27.66
CA GLN A 890 7.28 21.74 -28.80
C GLN A 890 7.22 20.21 -28.90
N LEU A 891 6.04 19.64 -29.20
CA LEU A 891 5.81 18.22 -29.41
C LEU A 891 5.94 17.91 -30.92
N PRO A 892 7.15 17.89 -31.51
CA PRO A 892 7.35 17.86 -32.95
C PRO A 892 6.71 16.63 -33.60
N SER A 893 6.68 15.49 -32.91
CA SER A 893 6.15 14.24 -33.45
C SER A 893 4.64 14.31 -33.56
N LEU A 894 3.96 14.73 -32.49
CA LEU A 894 2.51 14.95 -32.52
C LEU A 894 2.09 16.04 -33.50
N ASN A 895 2.89 17.10 -33.65
CA ASN A 895 2.62 18.19 -34.59
C ASN A 895 2.84 17.80 -36.07
N ASN A 896 3.75 16.85 -36.34
CA ASN A 896 4.05 16.39 -37.70
C ASN A 896 3.10 15.29 -38.18
N LEU A 897 2.28 14.72 -37.29
CA LEU A 897 1.28 13.72 -37.65
C LEU A 897 -0.01 14.38 -38.15
N LYS A 898 -0.71 13.67 -39.04
CA LYS A 898 -2.03 14.10 -39.51
C LYS A 898 -3.07 13.81 -38.45
N TYR A 899 -3.97 14.76 -38.20
CA TYR A 899 -5.15 14.57 -37.36
C TYR A 899 -6.37 14.19 -38.21
N PRO A 900 -7.40 13.53 -37.63
CA PRO A 900 -8.61 13.16 -38.35
C PRO A 900 -9.32 14.40 -38.92
N ALA A 901 -9.90 14.26 -40.11
CA ALA A 901 -10.67 15.31 -40.79
C ALA A 901 -12.08 15.50 -40.19
N ILE A 902 -12.18 15.63 -38.86
CA ILE A 902 -13.41 15.94 -38.13
C ILE A 902 -13.34 17.37 -37.57
N GLN A 903 -14.44 18.11 -37.65
CA GLN A 903 -14.51 19.49 -37.13
C GLN A 903 -14.96 19.53 -35.67
N GLU A 904 -15.82 18.58 -35.27
CA GLU A 904 -16.34 18.43 -33.92
C GLU A 904 -16.12 17.02 -33.39
N LYS A 905 -16.15 16.87 -32.06
CA LYS A 905 -16.03 15.56 -31.42
C LYS A 905 -17.18 14.65 -31.84
N THR A 906 -16.87 13.40 -32.16
CA THR A 906 -17.84 12.46 -32.76
C THR A 906 -17.77 11.13 -32.06
N MET A 907 -18.93 10.50 -31.85
CA MET A 907 -18.99 9.15 -31.27
C MET A 907 -18.55 8.08 -32.27
N TYR A 908 -17.81 7.09 -31.78
CA TYR A 908 -17.34 5.93 -32.52
C TYR A 908 -17.65 4.66 -31.75
N TYR A 909 -18.46 3.78 -32.35
CA TYR A 909 -19.05 2.61 -31.69
C TYR A 909 -18.41 1.26 -32.08
N ASP A 910 -17.44 1.25 -32.99
CA ASP A 910 -16.83 0.01 -33.51
C ASP A 910 -15.60 -0.43 -32.71
N THR A 911 -15.19 -1.70 -32.89
CA THR A 911 -14.02 -2.34 -32.29
C THR A 911 -12.96 -2.75 -33.33
N ASP A 912 -13.19 -2.49 -34.61
CA ASP A 912 -12.28 -2.75 -35.74
C ASP A 912 -10.84 -2.26 -35.54
N ILE A 913 -10.64 -1.08 -34.93
CA ILE A 913 -9.31 -0.51 -34.61
C ILE A 913 -8.44 -1.46 -33.76
N TYR A 914 -9.08 -2.35 -32.99
CA TYR A 914 -8.39 -3.30 -32.13
C TYR A 914 -7.87 -4.52 -32.89
N GLN A 915 -8.35 -4.83 -34.10
CA GLN A 915 -7.87 -5.97 -34.88
C GLN A 915 -6.39 -5.82 -35.20
N TYR A 916 -6.03 -4.70 -35.83
CA TYR A 916 -4.64 -4.36 -36.18
C TYR A 916 -3.79 -4.09 -34.93
N SER A 917 -4.37 -3.39 -33.95
CA SER A 917 -3.68 -3.13 -32.68
C SER A 917 -3.28 -4.42 -31.96
N ARG A 918 -4.15 -5.45 -31.91
CA ARG A 918 -3.83 -6.76 -31.32
C ARG A 918 -2.72 -7.48 -32.08
N TYR A 919 -2.60 -7.30 -33.40
CA TYR A 919 -1.50 -7.86 -34.17
C TYR A 919 -0.19 -7.17 -33.82
N LEU A 920 -0.16 -5.83 -33.88
CA LEU A 920 1.04 -5.04 -33.55
C LEU A 920 1.51 -5.24 -32.10
N ASN A 921 0.57 -5.41 -31.16
CA ASN A 921 0.91 -5.74 -29.78
C ASN A 921 1.67 -7.09 -29.68
N LYS A 922 1.34 -8.07 -30.53
CA LYS A 922 2.04 -9.37 -30.56
C LYS A 922 3.46 -9.23 -31.10
N THR A 923 3.66 -8.41 -32.12
CA THR A 923 4.98 -8.18 -32.74
C THR A 923 5.88 -7.30 -31.87
N GLN A 924 5.33 -6.33 -31.13
CA GLN A 924 6.07 -5.44 -30.22
C GLN A 924 6.89 -6.17 -29.15
N ARG A 925 6.57 -7.43 -28.81
CA ARG A 925 7.37 -8.25 -27.88
C ARG A 925 8.78 -8.54 -28.37
N ILE A 926 9.05 -8.36 -29.66
CA ILE A 926 10.41 -8.49 -30.20
C ILE A 926 11.38 -7.48 -29.58
N GLN A 927 10.88 -6.32 -29.14
CA GLN A 927 11.65 -5.29 -28.42
C GLN A 927 12.15 -5.80 -27.05
N LYS A 928 11.52 -6.85 -26.51
CA LYS A 928 11.95 -7.57 -25.30
C LYS A 928 12.74 -8.85 -25.62
N GLY A 929 13.13 -9.04 -26.89
CA GLY A 929 13.82 -10.22 -27.40
C GLY A 929 12.91 -11.43 -27.63
N ILE A 930 11.58 -11.28 -27.70
CA ILE A 930 10.64 -12.42 -27.74
C ILE A 930 9.87 -12.47 -29.05
N LEU A 931 10.15 -13.48 -29.87
CA LEU A 931 9.34 -13.84 -31.02
C LEU A 931 8.11 -14.63 -30.57
N SER A 932 6.96 -13.95 -30.53
CA SER A 932 5.70 -14.51 -30.00
C SER A 932 4.64 -14.79 -31.05
N ILE A 933 4.94 -14.45 -32.31
CA ILE A 933 4.13 -14.73 -33.49
C ILE A 933 5.07 -15.14 -34.63
N TRP A 934 4.65 -16.13 -35.43
CA TRP A 934 5.37 -16.51 -36.63
C TRP A 934 4.77 -15.76 -37.82
N PRO A 935 5.48 -14.81 -38.45
CA PRO A 935 5.04 -14.19 -39.68
C PRO A 935 5.15 -15.22 -40.81
N ASP A 936 4.07 -15.35 -41.59
CA ASP A 936 4.01 -16.24 -42.74
C ASP A 936 3.47 -15.43 -43.92
N LYS A 937 4.25 -15.37 -45.01
CA LYS A 937 3.90 -14.62 -46.22
C LYS A 937 2.64 -15.16 -46.91
N ASN A 938 2.24 -16.40 -46.62
CA ASN A 938 1.08 -17.04 -47.24
C ASN A 938 -0.21 -16.96 -46.42
N ASN A 939 -0.17 -16.35 -45.22
CA ASN A 939 -1.32 -16.30 -44.31
C ASN A 939 -2.00 -14.92 -44.36
N THR A 940 -3.25 -14.87 -44.83
CA THR A 940 -4.03 -13.64 -45.04
C THR A 940 -4.36 -12.87 -43.77
N ASP A 941 -4.10 -13.44 -42.58
CA ASP A 941 -4.19 -12.74 -41.30
C ASP A 941 -3.00 -11.77 -41.05
N ASN A 942 -1.98 -11.76 -41.93
CA ASN A 942 -0.74 -10.94 -41.81
C ASN A 942 -0.73 -9.69 -42.71
N ASN A 943 -1.89 -9.16 -43.12
CA ASN A 943 -2.05 -8.06 -44.10
C ASN A 943 -1.25 -6.76 -43.84
N LEU A 944 -0.62 -6.58 -42.67
CA LEU A 944 0.24 -5.43 -42.33
C LEU A 944 1.71 -5.60 -42.76
N LEU A 945 2.18 -6.83 -42.99
CA LEU A 945 3.56 -7.12 -43.43
C LEU A 945 3.66 -7.37 -44.94
N THR A 946 2.52 -7.48 -45.62
CA THR A 946 2.44 -7.77 -47.05
C THR A 946 1.95 -6.57 -47.88
N ASN A 947 1.57 -5.47 -47.22
CA ASN A 947 1.23 -4.16 -47.80
C ASN A 947 2.13 -3.11 -47.16
#